data_AF-A0A3B4T679-F1
#
_entry.id   AF-A0A3B4T679-F1
#
_cell.length_a   1.000
_cell.length_b   1.000
_cell.length_c   1.000
_cell.angle_alpha   90.00
_cell.angle_beta   90.00
_cell.angle_gamma   90.00
#
_symmetry.space_group_name_H-M   'P 1'
#
loop_
_entity.id
_entity.type
_entity.pdbx_description
1 polymer ?
#
loop_
_entity_poly.entity_id
_entity_poly.type
_entity_poly.pdbx_seq_one_letter_code
_entity_poly.pdbx_strand_id
1 'polypeptide(L)'
;MYCFYNCFLPNELSRLQIPLEVLALKLMYQHNILLFVFFVHLDIYGELDVCQRKLRHKLRKFEYIFEGTAQHGNQTLLNKVYTELYITEGVSGTVNNEHEVRQIEAANRRPAEEDKPIKCEDIFNPLFGQDRFIRTVLTIGISGIGKTISVQKFNLEWAEGRVNQDIQLLINLPFRELNLMVSHCTLTQLLHHFLAEAKESGISNFGKYKLVLIFDGLDECRLPLDFDHNKPCCGVSEPASVDVLLTNLIKGNLLPSAHIWITSRPAAADRIPNDLVDRMTEIRGFNDPQKDEYFRKKISDQNMANRVISHVKATRSLHIMCHIPVFSWISATVLQRILKETEMMGTEEDGGRKEMPNTLTQMYTSFLVYNSLIKTRKYPAGEEASETQSRVEIDEDVILKLGKLAFEHLIKGNMIFYENELIEYNIDINDAAVYSGVFTQISENDFGFHLERVFCFVHLSIQEFFAAMYIFYSFICFNQNLLEPEETISVQEAPSEVTSLLKSAVDRALQSENGHLDLFLRFLLGLSQSSNQSLLKSVLTTMEISPQRNEEIVEYIKEKIRLNPSTEKCINLFHCLIELNDQSLLEEIQNYLNSGRLSETKLSPSQWAALVFVLLTSKEALVEFDLRKYSRSEEGLLRLLPVIKESRVAVLKECNLTEKCCEALGEVLSYPCLKELDLSDNDLQDSGVELLCAGLASSSCQLKKLRCRSAELSNLVLPFNFRLSFCGITETGCGFLGRALRSNPTHLMELDLSYNHPGQLGMELLSSVQENIEHLTVSKVILYACKLTMEVNSAHSHLSFSEDNKTMTRMETAQPYPDSPERFTDWGQVLCKEGLSARCYWEVEWTGEWTGIGVAYKGISRKAKGNDSVLGYNDQSWSLRYHQGKYNAWYNKNDAAISVPHFNSKRTGVFLDWSAGTLSFYAISSNTMTHLHTFHTQFSEPVYPGFRLGFKDSSLTLCPLEYP
;
A
#
# COMPACT_ATOMS: atom_id res chain seq x y z
N MET A 1 -22.51 79.70 -6.50
CA MET A 1 -22.74 79.19 -5.14
C MET A 1 -23.10 80.36 -4.21
N TYR A 2 -24.24 81.03 -4.42
CA TYR A 2 -24.93 81.92 -3.45
C TYR A 2 -26.32 82.22 -4.04
N CYS A 3 -27.38 82.07 -3.23
CA CYS A 3 -28.80 82.33 -3.50
C CYS A 3 -29.75 81.21 -3.98
N PHE A 4 -29.47 79.92 -3.74
CA PHE A 4 -30.56 78.90 -3.67
C PHE A 4 -30.30 77.81 -2.61
N TYR A 5 -29.57 78.18 -1.54
CA TYR A 5 -29.63 77.45 -0.27
C TYR A 5 -30.74 78.10 0.57
N ASN A 6 -31.84 77.36 0.78
CA ASN A 6 -32.82 77.46 1.87
C ASN A 6 -34.25 77.31 1.33
N CYS A 7 -34.72 76.07 1.29
CA CYS A 7 -35.98 75.68 1.91
C CYS A 7 -36.02 74.14 1.99
N PHE A 8 -36.46 73.63 3.15
CA PHE A 8 -36.76 72.24 3.51
C PHE A 8 -35.64 71.44 4.22
N LEU A 9 -35.52 71.72 5.51
CA LEU A 9 -35.28 70.75 6.59
C LEU A 9 -36.65 70.10 6.99
N PRO A 10 -36.68 69.02 7.79
CA PRO A 10 -37.33 67.76 7.50
C PRO A 10 -38.68 67.63 8.20
N ASN A 11 -39.74 67.43 7.43
CA ASN A 11 -41.00 66.77 7.79
C ASN A 11 -41.90 66.87 6.55
N GLU A 12 -42.56 65.77 6.17
CA GLU A 12 -43.44 65.62 4.97
C GLU A 12 -42.83 64.96 3.72
N LEU A 13 -42.05 63.87 3.86
CA LEU A 13 -41.73 62.97 2.75
C LEU A 13 -42.72 61.79 2.58
N SER A 14 -43.86 61.82 3.28
CA SER A 14 -44.88 60.77 3.21
C SER A 14 -46.02 61.03 2.21
N ARG A 15 -45.96 62.09 1.38
CA ARG A 15 -47.10 62.46 0.50
C ARG A 15 -46.78 62.95 -0.93
N LEU A 16 -45.66 62.57 -1.53
CA LEU A 16 -45.41 62.85 -2.95
C LEU A 16 -45.09 61.55 -3.73
N GLN A 17 -46.13 60.96 -4.34
CA GLN A 17 -45.97 60.07 -5.49
C GLN A 17 -45.47 60.91 -6.67
N ILE A 18 -44.15 60.95 -6.86
CA ILE A 18 -43.56 61.53 -8.07
C ILE A 18 -43.56 60.44 -9.15
N PRO A 19 -44.16 60.66 -10.34
CA PRO A 19 -44.15 59.69 -11.44
C PRO A 19 -42.72 59.41 -11.93
N LEU A 20 -42.42 58.15 -12.25
CA LEU A 20 -41.10 57.63 -12.65
C LEU A 20 -40.48 58.42 -13.82
N GLU A 21 -41.33 58.94 -14.72
CA GLU A 21 -40.95 59.78 -15.86
C GLU A 21 -40.23 61.06 -15.43
N VAL A 22 -40.61 61.62 -14.28
CA VAL A 22 -40.00 62.85 -13.73
C VAL A 22 -38.63 62.55 -13.10
N LEU A 23 -38.43 61.36 -12.56
CA LEU A 23 -37.13 60.90 -12.04
C LEU A 23 -36.16 60.58 -13.19
N ALA A 24 -36.66 59.94 -14.25
CA ALA A 24 -35.92 59.65 -15.48
C ALA A 24 -35.46 60.93 -16.20
N LEU A 25 -36.34 61.93 -16.33
CA LEU A 25 -35.99 63.23 -16.89
C LEU A 25 -34.96 63.98 -16.03
N LYS A 26 -35.03 63.87 -14.70
CA LYS A 26 -34.04 64.47 -13.78
C LYS A 26 -32.65 63.83 -13.89
N LEU A 27 -32.58 62.50 -14.01
CA LEU A 27 -31.31 61.76 -14.11
C LEU A 27 -30.65 61.92 -15.50
N MET A 28 -31.46 62.03 -16.57
CA MET A 28 -30.97 62.41 -17.90
C MET A 28 -30.40 63.83 -17.93
N TYR A 29 -31.05 64.80 -17.27
CA TYR A 29 -30.56 66.19 -17.18
C TYR A 29 -29.28 66.35 -16.35
N GLN A 30 -28.95 65.38 -15.48
CA GLN A 30 -27.75 65.38 -14.64
C GLN A 30 -26.56 64.59 -15.23
N HIS A 31 -26.63 64.16 -16.51
CA HIS A 31 -25.58 63.37 -17.18
C HIS A 31 -25.20 62.07 -16.45
N ASN A 32 -26.11 61.45 -15.68
CA ASN A 32 -25.82 60.25 -14.90
C ASN A 32 -26.41 58.98 -15.56
N ILE A 33 -25.99 58.72 -16.80
CA ILE A 33 -26.48 57.63 -17.67
C ILE A 33 -26.31 56.25 -17.00
N LEU A 34 -25.25 56.06 -16.20
CA LEU A 34 -25.01 54.82 -15.45
C LEU A 34 -26.11 54.53 -14.42
N LEU A 35 -26.57 55.57 -13.71
CA LEU A 35 -27.63 55.44 -12.71
C LEU A 35 -28.97 55.10 -13.38
N PHE A 36 -29.24 55.70 -14.55
CA PHE A 36 -30.44 55.41 -15.33
C PHE A 36 -30.46 53.97 -15.86
N VAL A 37 -29.34 53.48 -16.43
CA VAL A 37 -29.22 52.09 -16.88
C VAL A 37 -29.38 51.10 -15.72
N PHE A 38 -28.86 51.43 -14.54
CA PHE A 38 -29.02 50.65 -13.33
C PHE A 38 -30.49 50.55 -12.88
N PHE A 39 -31.20 51.68 -12.79
CA PHE A 39 -32.62 51.68 -12.41
C PHE A 39 -33.50 50.94 -13.43
N VAL A 40 -33.24 51.09 -14.73
CA VAL A 40 -33.95 50.36 -15.80
C VAL A 40 -33.68 48.86 -15.74
N HIS A 41 -32.46 48.43 -15.43
CA HIS A 41 -32.15 47.00 -15.24
C HIS A 41 -32.84 46.41 -14.00
N LEU A 42 -32.91 47.17 -12.90
CA LEU A 42 -33.59 46.74 -11.67
C LEU A 42 -35.10 46.58 -11.88
N ASP A 43 -35.74 47.50 -12.60
CA ASP A 43 -37.18 47.47 -12.90
C ASP A 43 -37.57 46.36 -13.90
N ILE A 44 -36.70 46.03 -14.86
CA ILE A 44 -36.99 45.02 -15.90
C ILE A 44 -36.71 43.59 -15.44
N TYR A 45 -35.62 43.37 -14.69
CA TYR A 45 -35.14 42.03 -14.36
C TYR A 45 -35.26 41.65 -12.87
N GLY A 46 -35.48 42.63 -11.99
CA GLY A 46 -35.55 42.43 -10.53
C GLY A 46 -34.17 42.35 -9.85
N GLU A 47 -34.13 42.66 -8.55
CA GLU A 47 -32.90 42.74 -7.73
C GLU A 47 -32.06 41.45 -7.79
N LEU A 48 -32.71 40.28 -7.76
CA LEU A 48 -32.05 38.98 -7.75
C LEU A 48 -31.31 38.69 -9.06
N ASP A 49 -31.94 38.96 -10.21
CA ASP A 49 -31.35 38.64 -11.52
C ASP A 49 -30.13 39.53 -11.81
N VAL A 50 -30.20 40.82 -11.45
CA VAL A 50 -29.06 41.74 -11.54
C VAL A 50 -27.90 41.25 -10.67
N CYS A 51 -28.18 40.84 -9.42
CA CYS A 51 -27.18 40.27 -8.53
C CYS A 51 -26.57 38.98 -9.10
N GLN A 52 -27.39 38.06 -9.60
CA GLN A 52 -26.95 36.78 -10.15
C GLN A 52 -26.04 36.97 -11.36
N ARG A 53 -26.38 37.87 -12.31
CA ARG A 53 -25.51 38.13 -13.47
C ARG A 53 -24.13 38.62 -13.06
N LYS A 54 -24.07 39.59 -12.13
CA LYS A 54 -22.79 40.10 -11.59
C LYS A 54 -22.02 39.01 -10.85
N LEU A 55 -22.69 38.26 -9.99
CA LEU A 55 -22.08 37.16 -9.23
C LEU A 55 -21.52 36.07 -10.15
N ARG A 56 -22.30 35.62 -11.15
CA ARG A 56 -21.85 34.64 -12.15
C ARG A 56 -20.62 35.14 -12.90
N HIS A 57 -20.59 36.41 -13.29
CA HIS A 57 -19.42 37.01 -13.93
C HIS A 57 -18.19 37.00 -13.01
N LYS A 58 -18.36 37.37 -11.73
CA LYS A 58 -17.28 37.32 -10.73
C LYS A 58 -16.76 35.90 -10.49
N LEU A 59 -17.64 34.91 -10.39
CA LEU A 59 -17.26 33.51 -10.14
C LEU A 59 -16.56 32.85 -11.35
N ARG A 60 -16.68 33.41 -12.56
CA ARG A 60 -15.85 32.98 -13.71
C ARG A 60 -14.36 33.21 -13.50
N LYS A 61 -13.94 33.98 -12.48
CA LYS A 61 -12.52 34.06 -12.08
C LYS A 61 -11.92 32.68 -11.75
N PHE A 62 -12.74 31.71 -11.33
CA PHE A 62 -12.34 30.33 -11.05
C PHE A 62 -12.18 29.46 -12.31
N GLU A 63 -12.41 30.01 -13.50
CA GLU A 63 -12.11 29.34 -14.78
C GLU A 63 -10.61 29.05 -14.93
N TYR A 64 -9.77 29.82 -14.25
CA TYR A 64 -8.31 29.70 -14.27
C TYR A 64 -7.76 29.31 -12.90
N ILE A 65 -6.83 28.35 -12.88
CA ILE A 65 -5.95 28.10 -11.74
C ILE A 65 -4.65 28.86 -12.00
N PHE A 66 -4.19 29.57 -10.97
CA PHE A 66 -2.87 30.20 -10.95
C PHE A 66 -1.85 29.25 -10.34
N GLU A 67 -0.84 28.91 -11.11
CA GLU A 67 0.37 28.26 -10.61
C GLU A 67 1.36 29.37 -10.23
N GLY A 68 1.27 29.86 -9.00
CA GLY A 68 1.98 31.04 -8.52
C GLY A 68 1.06 32.23 -8.21
N THR A 69 1.60 33.45 -8.17
CA THR A 69 0.86 34.69 -7.91
C THR A 69 -0.01 35.07 -9.11
N ALA A 70 -1.18 35.65 -8.80
CA ALA A 70 -2.21 36.03 -9.77
C ALA A 70 -1.72 37.02 -10.85
N GLN A 71 -0.71 37.85 -10.53
CA GLN A 71 -0.18 38.84 -11.46
C GLN A 71 0.78 38.26 -12.53
N HIS A 72 1.45 37.12 -12.30
CA HIS A 72 2.60 36.69 -13.13
C HIS A 72 2.77 35.16 -13.34
N GLY A 73 1.78 34.34 -12.95
CA GLY A 73 1.73 32.89 -13.18
C GLY A 73 1.17 32.49 -14.57
N ASN A 74 1.53 31.30 -15.07
CA ASN A 74 0.87 30.74 -16.26
C ASN A 74 -0.57 30.38 -15.89
N GLN A 75 -1.55 31.11 -16.44
CA GLN A 75 -2.96 30.80 -16.26
C GLN A 75 -3.29 29.48 -16.94
N THR A 76 -3.76 28.51 -16.17
CA THR A 76 -4.22 27.23 -16.71
C THR A 76 -5.72 27.11 -16.51
N LEU A 77 -6.43 26.79 -17.59
CA LEU A 77 -7.87 26.53 -17.53
C LEU A 77 -8.14 25.37 -16.56
N LEU A 78 -8.96 25.60 -15.54
CA LEU A 78 -9.34 24.60 -14.53
C LEU A 78 -9.87 23.35 -15.22
N ASN A 79 -10.81 23.50 -16.15
CA ASN A 79 -11.40 22.38 -16.89
C ASN A 79 -10.38 21.57 -17.72
N LYS A 80 -9.22 22.12 -18.06
CA LYS A 80 -8.17 21.40 -18.82
C LYS A 80 -7.38 20.43 -17.95
N VAL A 81 -7.18 20.75 -16.67
CA VAL A 81 -6.33 20.00 -15.75
C VAL A 81 -7.13 19.30 -14.64
N TYR A 82 -8.37 19.74 -14.40
CA TYR A 82 -9.23 19.16 -13.39
C TYR A 82 -9.48 17.67 -13.67
N THR A 83 -9.16 16.86 -12.67
CA THR A 83 -9.51 15.45 -12.57
C THR A 83 -10.53 15.36 -11.44
N GLU A 84 -11.66 14.70 -11.70
CA GLU A 84 -12.75 14.57 -10.73
C GLU A 84 -12.25 13.88 -9.47
N LEU A 85 -12.50 14.48 -8.30
CA LEU A 85 -12.04 13.95 -7.02
C LEU A 85 -13.01 12.88 -6.52
N TYR A 86 -12.49 11.81 -5.92
CA TYR A 86 -13.31 10.77 -5.31
C TYR A 86 -13.82 11.26 -3.94
N ILE A 87 -15.12 11.53 -3.84
CA ILE A 87 -15.79 11.98 -2.61
C ILE A 87 -16.73 10.87 -2.13
N THR A 88 -16.71 10.60 -0.83
CA THR A 88 -17.48 9.52 -0.19
C THR A 88 -18.33 10.05 0.96
N GLU A 89 -19.48 9.42 1.21
CA GLU A 89 -20.27 9.70 2.43
C GLU A 89 -19.64 8.98 3.63
N GLY A 90 -19.24 9.73 4.66
CA GLY A 90 -18.60 9.19 5.85
C GLY A 90 -19.62 8.71 6.89
N VAL A 91 -19.35 7.58 7.56
CA VAL A 91 -20.26 6.95 8.55
C VAL A 91 -19.88 7.28 10.02
N SER A 92 -18.67 7.75 10.33
CA SER A 92 -18.32 8.11 11.71
C SER A 92 -17.33 9.27 11.84
N GLY A 93 -17.72 10.31 12.58
CA GLY A 93 -16.87 11.42 13.03
C GLY A 93 -15.88 11.03 14.14
N THR A 94 -15.14 9.93 13.96
CA THR A 94 -13.98 9.66 14.81
C THR A 94 -12.85 10.57 14.38
N VAL A 95 -12.39 11.41 15.30
CA VAL A 95 -11.27 12.34 15.12
C VAL A 95 -10.04 11.56 14.67
N ASN A 96 -9.64 11.73 13.42
CA ASN A 96 -8.33 11.26 12.99
C ASN A 96 -7.32 12.40 13.12
N ASN A 97 -6.63 12.43 14.27
CA ASN A 97 -5.58 13.40 14.57
C ASN A 97 -4.22 13.02 13.98
N GLU A 98 -4.10 11.89 13.28
CA GLU A 98 -2.84 11.48 12.67
C GLU A 98 -2.39 12.44 11.58
N HIS A 99 -1.08 12.50 11.37
CA HIS A 99 -0.48 13.29 10.29
C HIS A 99 -0.92 12.79 8.91
N GLU A 100 -0.97 13.70 7.94
CA GLU A 100 -1.56 13.48 6.61
C GLU A 100 -0.93 12.29 5.88
N VAL A 101 0.38 12.13 6.01
CA VAL A 101 1.11 11.00 5.41
C VAL A 101 0.66 9.66 5.97
N ARG A 102 0.44 9.55 7.29
CA ARG A 102 -0.06 8.32 7.94
C ARG A 102 -1.49 8.01 7.48
N GLN A 103 -2.32 9.03 7.32
CA GLN A 103 -3.69 8.84 6.84
C GLN A 103 -3.74 8.28 5.41
N ILE A 104 -2.85 8.72 4.52
CA ILE A 104 -2.73 8.17 3.16
C ILE A 104 -2.24 6.72 3.19
N GLU A 105 -1.19 6.45 3.97
CA GLU A 105 -0.63 5.11 4.14
C GLU A 105 -1.67 4.16 4.78
N ALA A 106 -2.53 4.67 5.66
CA ALA A 106 -3.67 3.95 6.24
C ALA A 106 -4.82 3.75 5.24
N ALA A 107 -5.16 4.75 4.44
CA ALA A 107 -6.23 4.66 3.44
C ALA A 107 -5.93 3.61 2.37
N ASN A 108 -4.66 3.49 1.95
CA ASN A 108 -4.23 2.43 1.02
C ASN A 108 -4.33 1.01 1.60
N ARG A 109 -4.56 0.86 2.93
CA ARG A 109 -4.78 -0.43 3.59
C ARG A 109 -6.27 -0.81 3.73
N ARG A 110 -7.21 0.10 3.43
CA ARG A 110 -8.66 -0.14 3.62
C ARG A 110 -9.29 -0.86 2.41
N PRO A 111 -10.22 -1.82 2.61
CA PRO A 111 -10.98 -2.42 1.53
C PRO A 111 -11.89 -1.38 0.85
N ALA A 112 -11.99 -1.41 -0.48
CA ALA A 112 -12.79 -0.46 -1.26
C ALA A 112 -14.33 -0.65 -1.14
N GLU A 113 -14.79 -1.72 -0.48
CA GLU A 113 -16.19 -2.17 -0.50
C GLU A 113 -17.13 -1.40 0.43
N GLU A 114 -16.61 -0.50 1.28
CA GLU A 114 -17.40 0.21 2.30
C GLU A 114 -17.83 1.64 1.92
N ASP A 115 -17.30 2.22 0.83
CA ASP A 115 -17.49 3.63 0.52
C ASP A 115 -18.70 3.88 -0.40
N LYS A 116 -19.60 4.79 -0.01
CA LYS A 116 -20.68 5.30 -0.88
C LYS A 116 -20.21 6.55 -1.62
N PRO A 117 -19.93 6.48 -2.93
CA PRO A 117 -19.47 7.64 -3.68
C PRO A 117 -20.58 8.68 -3.82
N ILE A 118 -20.22 9.95 -3.65
CA ILE A 118 -21.09 11.11 -3.87
C ILE A 118 -20.39 12.03 -4.86
N LYS A 119 -21.15 12.59 -5.80
CA LYS A 119 -20.62 13.66 -6.66
C LYS A 119 -20.72 15.01 -5.97
N CYS A 120 -19.80 15.92 -6.30
CA CYS A 120 -19.81 17.28 -5.76
C CYS A 120 -21.15 18.01 -6.03
N GLU A 121 -21.75 17.80 -7.20
CA GLU A 121 -23.07 18.35 -7.58
C GLU A 121 -24.23 17.84 -6.71
N ASP A 122 -24.07 16.68 -6.08
CA ASP A 122 -25.09 16.01 -5.27
C ASP A 122 -24.89 16.20 -3.76
N ILE A 123 -23.94 17.05 -3.35
CA ILE A 123 -23.58 17.26 -1.93
C ILE A 123 -24.77 17.59 -1.04
N PHE A 124 -25.75 18.35 -1.53
CA PHE A 124 -26.98 18.71 -0.81
C PHE A 124 -28.19 17.84 -1.18
N ASN A 125 -28.04 16.92 -2.14
CA ASN A 125 -29.13 16.05 -2.59
C ASN A 125 -29.22 14.80 -1.70
N PRO A 126 -30.41 14.44 -1.20
CA PRO A 126 -30.56 13.19 -0.47
C PRO A 126 -30.24 11.97 -1.37
N LEU A 127 -29.64 10.92 -0.79
CA LEU A 127 -29.45 9.65 -1.49
C LEU A 127 -30.80 8.92 -1.66
N PHE A 128 -30.92 8.10 -2.70
CA PHE A 128 -32.13 7.33 -3.02
C PHE A 128 -32.72 6.65 -1.77
N GLY A 129 -33.91 7.10 -1.34
CA GLY A 129 -34.65 6.54 -0.20
C GLY A 129 -34.61 7.35 1.11
N GLN A 130 -33.91 8.49 1.17
CA GLN A 130 -33.91 9.38 2.35
C GLN A 130 -34.59 10.72 2.03
N ASP A 131 -35.73 11.05 2.62
CA ASP A 131 -36.42 12.33 2.38
C ASP A 131 -36.04 13.37 3.47
N ARG A 132 -34.73 13.62 3.64
CA ARG A 132 -34.19 14.53 4.68
C ARG A 132 -33.63 15.81 4.07
N PHE A 133 -34.02 16.97 4.60
CA PHE A 133 -33.38 18.25 4.28
C PHE A 133 -31.97 18.28 4.87
N ILE A 134 -30.96 18.51 4.01
CA ILE A 134 -29.56 18.57 4.41
C ILE A 134 -29.18 20.04 4.55
N ARG A 135 -29.15 20.54 5.78
CA ARG A 135 -28.74 21.91 6.06
C ARG A 135 -27.22 22.03 6.03
N THR A 136 -26.53 21.24 6.85
CA THR A 136 -25.08 21.38 7.05
C THR A 136 -24.33 20.17 6.51
N VAL A 137 -23.41 20.42 5.58
CA VAL A 137 -22.46 19.44 5.08
C VAL A 137 -21.08 19.78 5.61
N LEU A 138 -20.43 18.82 6.27
CA LEU A 138 -19.01 18.92 6.64
C LEU A 138 -18.19 18.00 5.73
N THR A 139 -17.35 18.60 4.89
CA THR A 139 -16.40 17.88 4.03
C THR A 139 -15.02 17.88 4.66
N ILE A 140 -14.55 16.70 5.03
CA ILE A 140 -13.21 16.49 5.54
C ILE A 140 -12.25 16.01 4.45
N GLY A 141 -10.98 16.32 4.63
CA GLY A 141 -9.91 15.78 3.80
C GLY A 141 -8.55 16.33 4.22
N ILE A 142 -7.49 15.56 4.00
CA ILE A 142 -6.10 15.97 4.30
C ILE A 142 -5.69 17.23 3.52
N SER A 143 -4.61 17.91 3.91
CA SER A 143 -4.13 19.06 3.13
C SER A 143 -3.77 18.67 1.70
N GLY A 144 -3.88 19.64 0.79
CA GLY A 144 -3.61 19.45 -0.63
C GLY A 144 -4.57 18.53 -1.38
N ILE A 145 -5.53 17.86 -0.72
CA ILE A 145 -6.41 16.85 -1.34
C ILE A 145 -7.40 17.42 -2.35
N GLY A 146 -7.57 18.75 -2.38
CA GLY A 146 -8.46 19.44 -3.32
C GLY A 146 -9.78 19.94 -2.73
N LYS A 147 -9.86 20.18 -1.41
CA LYS A 147 -11.02 20.79 -0.73
C LYS A 147 -11.43 22.13 -1.37
N THR A 148 -10.53 23.12 -1.37
CA THR A 148 -10.74 24.43 -2.00
C THR A 148 -11.01 24.33 -3.50
N ILE A 149 -10.31 23.43 -4.22
CA ILE A 149 -10.54 23.22 -5.66
C ILE A 149 -11.96 22.67 -5.92
N SER A 150 -12.50 21.83 -5.03
CA SER A 150 -13.88 21.33 -5.13
C SER A 150 -14.89 22.47 -4.98
N VAL A 151 -14.67 23.37 -4.02
CA VAL A 151 -15.48 24.58 -3.84
C VAL A 151 -15.40 25.50 -5.06
N GLN A 152 -14.19 25.74 -5.58
CA GLN A 152 -14.00 26.56 -6.78
C GLN A 152 -14.68 25.95 -8.01
N LYS A 153 -14.61 24.62 -8.16
CA LYS A 153 -15.27 23.88 -9.24
C LYS A 153 -16.79 23.98 -9.14
N PHE A 154 -17.36 23.76 -7.94
CA PHE A 154 -18.79 23.92 -7.69
C PHE A 154 -19.28 25.34 -8.05
N ASN A 155 -18.53 26.36 -7.63
CA ASN A 155 -18.83 27.75 -7.93
C ASN A 155 -18.79 28.06 -9.44
N LEU A 156 -17.80 27.53 -10.14
CA LEU A 156 -17.65 27.72 -11.59
C LEU A 156 -18.81 27.08 -12.36
N GLU A 157 -19.17 25.83 -12.03
CA GLU A 157 -20.24 25.11 -12.72
C GLU A 157 -21.62 25.70 -12.44
N TRP A 158 -21.85 26.18 -11.21
CA TRP A 158 -23.03 26.98 -10.91
C TRP A 158 -23.05 28.24 -11.78
N ALA A 159 -21.92 28.97 -11.87
CA ALA A 159 -21.81 30.22 -12.61
C ALA A 159 -22.05 30.07 -14.12
N GLU A 160 -21.55 29.00 -14.72
CA GLU A 160 -21.74 28.64 -16.13
C GLU A 160 -23.15 28.10 -16.44
N GLY A 161 -23.94 27.79 -15.42
CA GLY A 161 -25.31 27.29 -15.60
C GLY A 161 -25.41 25.77 -15.78
N ARG A 162 -24.37 25.01 -15.41
CA ARG A 162 -24.31 23.55 -15.66
C ARG A 162 -25.05 22.73 -14.61
N VAL A 163 -24.87 23.05 -13.33
CA VAL A 163 -25.36 22.26 -12.18
C VAL A 163 -25.97 23.15 -11.09
N ASN A 164 -26.81 22.58 -10.23
CA ASN A 164 -27.42 23.21 -9.04
C ASN A 164 -28.08 24.60 -9.29
N GLN A 165 -28.79 24.74 -10.41
CA GLN A 165 -29.47 26.00 -10.80
C GLN A 165 -30.71 26.32 -9.96
N ASP A 166 -31.13 25.39 -9.09
CA ASP A 166 -32.12 25.60 -8.06
C ASP A 166 -31.63 26.56 -6.95
N ILE A 167 -30.31 26.69 -6.77
CA ILE A 167 -29.69 27.66 -5.84
C ILE A 167 -29.77 29.07 -6.42
N GLN A 168 -30.32 30.00 -5.66
CA GLN A 168 -30.50 31.39 -6.08
C GLN A 168 -29.30 32.28 -5.75
N LEU A 169 -28.66 32.09 -4.58
CA LEU A 169 -27.50 32.86 -4.18
C LEU A 169 -26.43 31.93 -3.59
N LEU A 170 -25.17 32.24 -3.91
CA LEU A 170 -24.00 31.49 -3.45
C LEU A 170 -23.00 32.48 -2.84
N ILE A 171 -22.58 32.25 -1.60
CA ILE A 171 -21.65 33.12 -0.87
C ILE A 171 -20.51 32.28 -0.29
N ASN A 172 -19.28 32.63 -0.67
CA ASN A 172 -18.07 32.04 -0.09
C ASN A 172 -17.64 32.84 1.13
N LEU A 173 -17.35 32.15 2.22
CA LEU A 173 -16.96 32.67 3.52
C LEU A 173 -15.66 31.96 3.97
N PRO A 174 -14.50 32.28 3.40
CA PRO A 174 -13.23 31.66 3.81
C PRO A 174 -12.92 32.00 5.27
N PHE A 175 -12.66 30.99 6.11
CA PHE A 175 -12.36 31.23 7.53
C PHE A 175 -11.13 32.11 7.74
N ARG A 176 -10.16 32.03 6.83
CA ARG A 176 -8.97 32.87 6.81
C ARG A 176 -9.29 34.36 6.74
N GLU A 177 -10.26 34.75 5.90
CA GLU A 177 -10.71 36.15 5.77
C GLU A 177 -11.58 36.55 6.96
N LEU A 178 -12.40 35.63 7.49
CA LEU A 178 -13.21 35.87 8.69
C LEU A 178 -12.36 36.18 9.93
N ASN A 179 -11.15 35.62 10.03
CA ASN A 179 -10.23 35.91 11.13
C ASN A 179 -9.79 37.39 11.19
N LEU A 180 -9.83 38.10 10.06
CA LEU A 180 -9.40 39.50 9.96
C LEU A 180 -10.50 40.48 10.41
N MET A 181 -11.72 39.99 10.64
CA MET A 181 -12.85 40.81 11.04
C MET A 181 -12.88 40.97 12.56
N VAL A 182 -12.28 42.05 13.06
CA VAL A 182 -12.14 42.34 14.50
C VAL A 182 -13.35 43.12 15.06
N SER A 183 -14.25 43.63 14.22
CA SER A 183 -15.36 44.50 14.64
C SER A 183 -16.71 43.78 14.80
N HIS A 184 -17.55 44.30 15.70
CA HIS A 184 -18.96 43.92 15.78
C HIS A 184 -19.67 44.34 14.49
N CYS A 185 -20.35 43.40 13.85
CA CYS A 185 -21.14 43.64 12.64
C CYS A 185 -22.47 42.91 12.68
N THR A 186 -23.40 43.27 11.81
CA THR A 186 -24.65 42.52 11.61
C THR A 186 -24.44 41.40 10.59
N LEU A 187 -25.30 40.37 10.58
CA LEU A 187 -25.20 39.30 9.58
C LEU A 187 -25.35 39.85 8.15
N THR A 188 -26.23 40.84 7.93
CA THR A 188 -26.34 41.50 6.62
C THR A 188 -25.04 42.18 6.21
N GLN A 189 -24.36 42.88 7.13
CA GLN A 189 -23.08 43.52 6.85
C GLN A 189 -21.99 42.50 6.53
N LEU A 190 -21.95 41.38 7.28
CA LEU A 190 -21.05 40.27 7.02
C LEU A 190 -21.29 39.69 5.62
N LEU A 191 -22.53 39.36 5.26
CA LEU A 191 -22.83 38.79 3.94
C LEU A 191 -22.61 39.77 2.80
N HIS A 192 -22.88 41.07 2.99
CA HIS A 192 -22.58 42.11 2.01
C HIS A 192 -21.09 42.33 1.79
N HIS A 193 -20.26 42.01 2.78
CA HIS A 193 -18.81 42.06 2.62
C HIS A 193 -18.34 41.02 1.60
N PHE A 194 -18.81 39.78 1.74
CA PHE A 194 -18.43 38.67 0.84
C PHE A 194 -19.22 38.65 -0.48
N LEU A 195 -20.42 39.24 -0.50
CA LEU A 195 -21.29 39.39 -1.67
C LEU A 195 -21.64 40.87 -1.90
N ALA A 196 -20.63 41.65 -2.33
CA ALA A 196 -20.79 43.07 -2.65
C ALA A 196 -21.90 43.31 -3.71
N GLU A 197 -22.07 42.37 -4.63
CA GLU A 197 -23.07 42.42 -5.71
C GLU A 197 -24.50 42.46 -5.16
N ALA A 198 -24.76 41.80 -4.02
CA ALA A 198 -26.05 41.85 -3.34
C ALA A 198 -26.29 43.23 -2.71
N LYS A 199 -25.25 43.86 -2.13
CA LYS A 199 -25.34 45.21 -1.59
C LYS A 199 -25.65 46.23 -2.70
N GLU A 200 -24.95 46.12 -3.83
CA GLU A 200 -25.17 46.98 -5.00
C GLU A 200 -26.58 46.80 -5.58
N SER A 201 -27.12 45.59 -5.56
CA SER A 201 -28.43 45.28 -6.14
C SER A 201 -29.59 45.51 -5.17
N GLY A 202 -29.34 45.98 -3.94
CA GLY A 202 -30.37 46.30 -2.94
C GLY A 202 -30.84 45.13 -2.06
N ILE A 203 -30.25 43.94 -2.24
CA ILE A 203 -30.65 42.74 -1.50
C ILE A 203 -30.19 42.84 -0.05
N SER A 204 -31.13 42.97 0.89
CA SER A 204 -30.85 43.02 2.34
C SER A 204 -31.46 41.85 3.12
N ASN A 205 -32.53 41.25 2.60
CA ASN A 205 -33.22 40.11 3.22
C ASN A 205 -32.83 38.80 2.51
N PHE A 206 -31.73 38.19 2.95
CA PHE A 206 -31.21 36.94 2.41
C PHE A 206 -32.11 35.73 2.68
N GLY A 207 -32.96 35.76 3.71
CA GLY A 207 -33.84 34.64 4.07
C GLY A 207 -34.95 34.35 3.07
N LYS A 208 -35.20 35.26 2.11
CA LYS A 208 -36.16 35.05 1.02
C LYS A 208 -35.66 34.11 -0.08
N TYR A 209 -34.35 33.87 -0.14
CA TYR A 209 -33.72 33.19 -1.26
C TYR A 209 -33.18 31.81 -0.85
N LYS A 210 -33.15 30.87 -1.79
CA LYS A 210 -32.41 29.61 -1.62
C LYS A 210 -30.91 29.90 -1.68
N LEU A 211 -30.27 29.91 -0.51
CA LEU A 211 -28.91 30.35 -0.30
C LEU A 211 -28.00 29.16 0.05
N VAL A 212 -26.81 29.14 -0.54
CA VAL A 212 -25.68 28.30 -0.08
C VAL A 212 -24.58 29.19 0.49
N LEU A 213 -24.16 28.87 1.71
CA LEU A 213 -23.04 29.50 2.42
C LEU A 213 -21.89 28.49 2.47
N ILE A 214 -20.77 28.81 1.83
CA ILE A 214 -19.61 27.91 1.74
C ILE A 214 -18.49 28.44 2.63
N PHE A 215 -18.23 27.76 3.73
CA PHE A 215 -17.13 28.01 4.63
C PHE A 215 -15.92 27.16 4.25
N ASP A 216 -14.89 27.80 3.71
CA ASP A 216 -13.67 27.10 3.30
C ASP A 216 -12.57 27.23 4.36
N GLY A 217 -11.98 26.10 4.77
CA GLY A 217 -10.79 26.02 5.63
C GLY A 217 -11.04 26.19 7.13
N LEU A 218 -11.90 25.38 7.75
CA LEU A 218 -12.14 25.44 9.21
C LEU A 218 -10.87 25.27 10.05
N ASP A 219 -9.90 24.50 9.57
CA ASP A 219 -8.59 24.32 10.19
C ASP A 219 -7.74 25.60 10.22
N GLU A 220 -8.12 26.61 9.44
CA GLU A 220 -7.51 27.93 9.41
C GLU A 220 -8.23 28.93 10.33
N CYS A 221 -9.34 28.54 10.98
CA CYS A 221 -10.14 29.44 11.80
C CYS A 221 -9.47 29.72 13.15
N ARG A 222 -9.23 30.99 13.48
CA ARG A 222 -8.72 31.43 14.80
C ARG A 222 -9.82 31.89 15.75
N LEU A 223 -11.06 32.00 15.27
CA LEU A 223 -12.22 32.36 16.10
C LEU A 223 -12.54 31.22 17.08
N PRO A 224 -12.99 31.50 18.32
CA PRO A 224 -13.26 30.47 19.32
C PRO A 224 -14.27 29.39 18.87
N LEU A 225 -15.26 29.77 18.07
CA LEU A 225 -16.44 28.99 17.70
C LEU A 225 -17.14 28.38 18.93
N ASP A 226 -17.42 29.22 19.93
CA ASP A 226 -18.00 28.76 21.19
C ASP A 226 -19.50 28.42 21.03
N PHE A 227 -19.80 27.16 20.74
CA PHE A 227 -21.18 26.70 20.58
C PHE A 227 -21.94 26.60 21.91
N ASP A 228 -21.29 26.63 23.07
CA ASP A 228 -21.96 26.42 24.36
C ASP A 228 -22.32 27.75 25.03
N HIS A 229 -21.41 28.72 25.02
CA HIS A 229 -21.57 29.98 25.76
C HIS A 229 -22.04 31.16 24.90
N ASN A 230 -21.95 31.07 23.57
CA ASN A 230 -22.41 32.17 22.72
C ASN A 230 -23.92 32.38 22.80
N LYS A 231 -24.32 33.65 22.97
CA LYS A 231 -25.72 34.04 23.11
C LYS A 231 -26.50 33.73 21.82
N PRO A 232 -27.74 33.20 21.91
CA PRO A 232 -28.61 33.06 20.77
C PRO A 232 -28.87 34.41 20.10
N CYS A 233 -28.63 34.49 18.80
CA CYS A 233 -28.93 35.66 17.98
C CYS A 233 -30.05 35.29 17.01
N CYS A 234 -31.17 36.01 17.09
CA CYS A 234 -32.35 35.77 16.24
C CYS A 234 -32.54 36.88 15.19
N GLY A 235 -31.87 38.02 15.36
CA GLY A 235 -32.00 39.19 14.50
C GLY A 235 -30.84 39.33 13.51
N VAL A 236 -31.12 39.23 12.21
CA VAL A 236 -30.13 39.47 11.12
C VAL A 236 -29.52 40.90 11.19
N SER A 237 -30.23 41.83 11.84
CA SER A 237 -29.83 43.24 12.00
C SER A 237 -29.18 43.56 13.36
N GLU A 238 -29.01 42.60 14.26
CA GLU A 238 -28.37 42.82 15.57
C GLU A 238 -26.84 42.77 15.43
N PRO A 239 -26.09 43.79 15.91
CA PRO A 239 -24.63 43.75 15.89
C PRO A 239 -24.09 42.73 16.89
N ALA A 240 -23.28 41.80 16.41
CA ALA A 240 -22.62 40.78 17.24
C ALA A 240 -21.17 40.58 16.78
N SER A 241 -20.37 39.87 17.57
CA SER A 241 -19.04 39.43 17.11
C SER A 241 -19.21 38.39 15.99
N VAL A 242 -18.21 38.28 15.12
CA VAL A 242 -18.22 37.29 14.04
C VAL A 242 -18.39 35.88 14.60
N ASP A 243 -17.72 35.56 15.70
CA ASP A 243 -17.86 34.30 16.42
C ASP A 243 -19.32 33.94 16.78
N VAL A 244 -20.05 34.91 17.36
CA VAL A 244 -21.47 34.75 17.71
C VAL A 244 -22.33 34.59 16.46
N LEU A 245 -22.07 35.35 15.38
CA LEU A 245 -22.82 35.22 14.13
C LEU A 245 -22.63 33.84 13.50
N LEU A 246 -21.40 33.33 13.44
CA LEU A 246 -21.09 32.05 12.81
C LEU A 246 -21.70 30.88 13.58
N THR A 247 -21.54 30.84 14.90
CA THR A 247 -22.12 29.78 15.73
C THR A 247 -23.65 29.75 15.63
N ASN A 248 -24.31 30.91 15.60
CA ASN A 248 -25.77 30.99 15.43
C ASN A 248 -26.23 30.63 14.01
N LEU A 249 -25.44 30.92 12.98
CA LEU A 249 -25.73 30.52 11.61
C LEU A 249 -25.64 28.99 11.45
N ILE A 250 -24.59 28.38 11.98
CA ILE A 250 -24.38 26.93 11.94
C ILE A 250 -25.47 26.19 12.75
N LYS A 251 -25.80 26.69 13.95
CA LYS A 251 -26.93 26.17 14.76
C LYS A 251 -28.31 26.29 14.09
N GLY A 252 -28.45 27.15 13.07
CA GLY A 252 -29.73 27.41 12.42
C GLY A 252 -30.60 28.49 13.05
N ASN A 253 -30.12 29.20 14.08
CA ASN A 253 -30.82 30.35 14.67
C ASN A 253 -30.92 31.51 13.67
N LEU A 254 -29.90 31.67 12.83
CA LEU A 254 -29.85 32.63 11.74
C LEU A 254 -29.92 31.91 10.38
N LEU A 255 -30.82 32.38 9.51
CA LEU A 255 -31.06 31.82 8.16
C LEU A 255 -31.33 30.29 8.17
N PRO A 256 -32.42 29.81 8.82
CA PRO A 256 -32.72 28.38 9.01
C PRO A 256 -32.98 27.60 7.71
N SER A 257 -33.27 28.28 6.60
CA SER A 257 -33.47 27.68 5.27
C SER A 257 -32.19 27.61 4.42
N ALA A 258 -31.09 28.23 4.85
CA ALA A 258 -29.83 28.22 4.11
C ALA A 258 -29.14 26.86 4.20
N HIS A 259 -28.49 26.46 3.10
CA HIS A 259 -27.57 25.34 3.06
C HIS A 259 -26.16 25.83 3.44
N ILE A 260 -25.44 25.04 4.23
CA ILE A 260 -24.10 25.35 4.74
C ILE A 260 -23.17 24.22 4.29
N TRP A 261 -22.08 24.59 3.64
CA TRP A 261 -21.00 23.67 3.30
C TRP A 261 -19.72 24.11 3.99
N ILE A 262 -19.15 23.26 4.85
CA ILE A 262 -17.93 23.53 5.59
C ILE A 262 -16.85 22.57 5.09
N THR A 263 -15.67 23.08 4.72
CA THR A 263 -14.50 22.25 4.44
C THR A 263 -13.51 22.31 5.60
N SER A 264 -12.90 21.16 5.95
CA SER A 264 -11.96 21.08 7.07
C SER A 264 -10.92 19.98 6.89
N ARG A 265 -9.78 20.09 7.59
CA ARG A 265 -8.93 18.93 7.87
C ARG A 265 -9.56 18.07 8.98
N PRO A 266 -9.34 16.74 9.00
CA PRO A 266 -9.88 15.84 10.02
C PRO A 266 -9.63 16.32 11.46
N ALA A 267 -8.42 16.79 11.77
CA ALA A 267 -8.04 17.26 13.10
C ALA A 267 -8.80 18.51 13.60
N ALA A 268 -9.43 19.27 12.71
CA ALA A 268 -10.21 20.47 13.08
C ALA A 268 -11.72 20.27 12.94
N ALA A 269 -12.17 19.09 12.50
CA ALA A 269 -13.58 18.79 12.24
C ALA A 269 -14.44 18.89 13.50
N ASP A 270 -13.95 18.43 14.65
CA ASP A 270 -14.71 18.37 15.91
C ASP A 270 -14.95 19.72 16.57
N ARG A 271 -14.36 20.79 16.02
CA ARG A 271 -14.75 22.15 16.41
C ARG A 271 -16.21 22.43 16.08
N ILE A 272 -16.79 21.69 15.14
CA ILE A 272 -18.22 21.71 14.86
C ILE A 272 -18.86 20.49 15.56
N PRO A 273 -19.83 20.69 16.46
CA PRO A 273 -20.55 19.59 17.09
C PRO A 273 -21.22 18.67 16.06
N ASN A 274 -21.04 17.35 16.22
CA ASN A 274 -21.55 16.35 15.28
C ASN A 274 -23.08 16.35 15.14
N ASP A 275 -23.81 16.80 16.16
CA ASP A 275 -25.28 16.95 16.14
C ASP A 275 -25.76 18.09 15.22
N LEU A 276 -24.88 19.03 14.87
CA LEU A 276 -25.16 20.14 13.95
C LEU A 276 -24.82 19.81 12.48
N VAL A 277 -24.24 18.64 12.22
CA VAL A 277 -23.85 18.18 10.88
C VAL A 277 -24.88 17.17 10.37
N ASP A 278 -25.59 17.50 9.29
CA ASP A 278 -26.56 16.58 8.69
C ASP A 278 -25.90 15.51 7.83
N ARG A 279 -24.80 15.87 7.16
CA ARG A 279 -24.04 14.98 6.28
C ARG A 279 -22.55 15.23 6.43
N MET A 280 -21.80 14.15 6.59
CA MET A 280 -20.34 14.15 6.56
C MET A 280 -19.85 13.54 5.25
N THR A 281 -18.92 14.23 4.59
CA THR A 281 -18.30 13.74 3.36
C THR A 281 -16.78 13.75 3.49
N GLU A 282 -16.11 12.86 2.81
CA GLU A 282 -14.65 12.78 2.80
C GLU A 282 -14.11 12.79 1.38
N ILE A 283 -13.21 13.72 1.08
CA ILE A 283 -12.44 13.73 -0.16
C ILE A 283 -11.25 12.80 0.01
N ARG A 284 -11.25 11.68 -0.72
CA ARG A 284 -10.18 10.69 -0.65
C ARG A 284 -8.99 11.06 -1.53
N GLY A 285 -9.16 11.79 -2.63
CA GLY A 285 -8.06 12.15 -3.55
C GLY A 285 -8.12 11.37 -4.86
N PHE A 286 -6.97 11.15 -5.51
CA PHE A 286 -6.87 10.44 -6.78
C PHE A 286 -6.70 8.93 -6.58
N ASN A 287 -7.62 8.14 -7.14
CA ASN A 287 -7.39 6.72 -7.36
C ASN A 287 -6.33 6.48 -8.46
N ASP A 288 -5.87 5.24 -8.60
CA ASP A 288 -4.78 4.90 -9.53
C ASP A 288 -5.08 5.31 -11.00
N PRO A 289 -6.29 5.09 -11.56
CA PRO A 289 -6.66 5.64 -12.87
C PRO A 289 -6.63 7.17 -12.96
N GLN A 290 -7.11 7.87 -11.93
CA GLN A 290 -7.14 9.34 -11.88
C GLN A 290 -5.75 9.95 -11.81
N LYS A 291 -4.78 9.28 -11.18
CA LYS A 291 -3.36 9.71 -11.19
C LYS A 291 -2.85 9.79 -12.64
N ASP A 292 -3.04 8.74 -13.42
CA ASP A 292 -2.65 8.70 -14.83
C ASP A 292 -3.38 9.78 -15.65
N GLU A 293 -4.68 9.93 -15.43
CA GLU A 293 -5.51 10.95 -16.10
C GLU A 293 -4.96 12.36 -15.84
N TYR A 294 -4.64 12.67 -14.59
CA TYR A 294 -4.09 13.96 -14.20
C TYR A 294 -2.78 14.24 -14.94
N PHE A 295 -1.82 13.30 -14.95
CA PHE A 295 -0.55 13.50 -15.66
C PHE A 295 -0.73 13.70 -17.17
N ARG A 296 -1.65 12.96 -17.81
CA ARG A 296 -1.95 13.11 -19.24
C ARG A 296 -2.62 14.45 -19.57
N LYS A 297 -3.47 14.97 -18.66
CA LYS A 297 -4.11 16.29 -18.80
C LYS A 297 -3.12 17.44 -18.57
N LYS A 298 -2.26 17.30 -17.56
CA LYS A 298 -1.30 18.33 -17.16
C LYS A 298 -0.13 18.46 -18.15
N ILE A 299 0.35 17.36 -18.70
CA ILE A 299 1.49 17.31 -19.62
C ILE A 299 0.97 17.20 -21.06
N SER A 300 1.10 18.27 -21.85
CA SER A 300 0.60 18.31 -23.23
C SER A 300 1.20 17.22 -24.14
N ASP A 301 2.47 16.86 -23.95
CA ASP A 301 3.16 15.83 -24.72
C ASP A 301 2.91 14.44 -24.12
N GLN A 302 2.23 13.57 -24.87
CA GLN A 302 1.84 12.24 -24.40
C GLN A 302 3.04 11.30 -24.18
N ASN A 303 4.15 11.47 -24.90
CA ASN A 303 5.36 10.67 -24.67
C ASN A 303 6.02 11.06 -23.35
N MET A 304 6.14 12.36 -23.07
CA MET A 304 6.61 12.84 -21.77
C MET A 304 5.66 12.40 -20.64
N ALA A 305 4.35 12.51 -20.84
CA ALA A 305 3.36 12.09 -19.85
C ALA A 305 3.51 10.60 -19.51
N ASN A 306 3.65 9.73 -20.52
CA ASN A 306 3.83 8.29 -20.32
C ASN A 306 5.16 7.97 -19.60
N ARG A 307 6.24 8.70 -19.89
CA ARG A 307 7.52 8.54 -19.16
C ARG A 307 7.39 8.95 -17.70
N VAL A 308 6.72 10.06 -17.40
CA VAL A 308 6.44 10.50 -16.03
C VAL A 308 5.58 9.47 -15.30
N ILE A 309 4.49 9.01 -15.91
CA ILE A 309 3.61 7.97 -15.34
C ILE A 309 4.40 6.69 -15.05
N SER A 310 5.24 6.24 -15.99
CA SER A 310 6.07 5.06 -15.81
C SER A 310 7.05 5.22 -14.65
N HIS A 311 7.69 6.38 -14.50
CA HIS A 311 8.62 6.67 -13.41
C HIS A 311 7.92 6.73 -12.05
N VAL A 312 6.78 7.42 -11.98
CA VAL A 312 5.97 7.51 -10.76
C VAL A 312 5.48 6.12 -10.34
N LYS A 313 5.00 5.29 -11.27
CA LYS A 313 4.58 3.90 -10.98
C LYS A 313 5.74 3.01 -10.55
N ALA A 314 6.92 3.19 -11.14
CA ALA A 314 8.12 2.45 -10.74
C ALA A 314 8.61 2.85 -9.34
N THR A 315 8.27 4.05 -8.85
CA THR A 315 8.69 4.55 -7.53
C THR A 315 7.48 4.63 -6.60
N ARG A 316 7.16 3.55 -5.89
CA ARG A 316 5.89 3.47 -5.16
C ARG A 316 5.71 4.55 -4.09
N SER A 317 6.77 4.98 -3.39
CA SER A 317 6.68 6.10 -2.44
C SER A 317 6.10 7.35 -3.11
N LEU A 318 6.59 7.69 -4.31
CA LEU A 318 6.04 8.79 -5.11
C LEU A 318 4.61 8.49 -5.57
N HIS A 319 4.32 7.25 -6.02
CA HIS A 319 2.99 6.85 -6.46
C HIS A 319 1.92 6.95 -5.36
N ILE A 320 2.26 6.61 -4.13
CA ILE A 320 1.40 6.74 -2.94
C ILE A 320 1.14 8.21 -2.66
N MET A 321 2.20 9.02 -2.65
CA MET A 321 2.06 10.46 -2.38
C MET A 321 1.25 11.17 -3.47
N CYS A 322 1.36 10.75 -4.73
CA CYS A 322 0.55 11.26 -5.86
C CYS A 322 -0.95 10.94 -5.75
N HIS A 323 -1.40 10.25 -4.70
CA HIS A 323 -2.81 10.23 -4.30
C HIS A 323 -3.34 11.63 -3.96
N ILE A 324 -2.49 12.50 -3.41
CA ILE A 324 -2.83 13.91 -3.18
C ILE A 324 -2.52 14.72 -4.45
N PRO A 325 -3.49 15.48 -4.98
CA PRO A 325 -3.29 16.31 -6.17
C PRO A 325 -2.10 17.27 -6.11
N VAL A 326 -1.80 17.88 -4.95
CA VAL A 326 -0.63 18.76 -4.80
C VAL A 326 0.68 18.00 -5.03
N PHE A 327 0.82 16.77 -4.52
CA PHE A 327 2.00 15.94 -4.80
C PHE A 327 2.07 15.54 -6.28
N SER A 328 0.93 15.25 -6.92
CA SER A 328 0.88 15.01 -8.36
C SER A 328 1.32 16.24 -9.17
N TRP A 329 0.93 17.45 -8.73
CA TRP A 329 1.35 18.72 -9.33
C TRP A 329 2.85 18.98 -9.19
N ILE A 330 3.42 18.83 -7.98
CA ILE A 330 4.86 18.93 -7.76
C ILE A 330 5.59 17.92 -8.64
N SER A 331 5.12 16.68 -8.67
CA SER A 331 5.72 15.59 -9.45
C SER A 331 5.70 15.86 -10.95
N ALA A 332 4.56 16.29 -11.48
CA ALA A 332 4.44 16.66 -12.89
C ALA A 332 5.38 17.81 -13.25
N THR A 333 5.49 18.83 -12.39
CA THR A 333 6.31 20.02 -12.63
C THR A 333 7.80 19.67 -12.67
N VAL A 334 8.29 18.97 -11.65
CA VAL A 334 9.71 18.60 -11.53
C VAL A 334 10.12 17.60 -12.60
N LEU A 335 9.38 16.49 -12.75
CA LEU A 335 9.77 15.42 -13.67
C LEU A 335 9.68 15.85 -15.13
N GLN A 336 8.63 16.60 -15.51
CA GLN A 336 8.54 17.15 -16.88
C GLN A 336 9.74 18.04 -17.20
N ARG A 337 10.21 18.84 -16.24
CA ARG A 337 11.35 19.73 -16.44
C ARG A 337 12.66 18.95 -16.63
N ILE A 338 12.94 18.00 -15.74
CA ILE A 338 14.15 17.16 -15.82
C ILE A 338 14.22 16.42 -17.17
N LEU A 339 13.08 15.88 -17.61
CA LEU A 339 12.98 15.22 -18.91
C LEU A 339 13.28 16.17 -20.08
N LYS A 340 12.71 17.38 -20.08
CA LYS A 340 13.00 18.39 -21.11
C LYS A 340 14.46 18.82 -21.13
N GLU A 341 15.09 18.99 -19.97
CA GLU A 341 16.52 19.34 -19.88
C GLU A 341 17.39 18.21 -20.44
N THR A 342 17.03 16.95 -20.16
CA THR A 342 17.73 15.77 -20.67
C THR A 342 17.60 15.61 -22.18
N GLU A 343 16.45 15.99 -22.76
CA GLU A 343 16.24 15.97 -24.22
C GLU A 343 16.96 17.12 -24.94
N MET A 344 17.13 18.27 -24.28
CA MET A 344 17.82 19.44 -24.84
C MET A 344 19.34 19.30 -24.87
N MET A 345 19.96 18.59 -23.92
CA MET A 345 21.42 18.36 -23.86
C MET A 345 21.85 17.12 -24.68
N GLY A 346 21.27 16.91 -25.86
CA GLY A 346 21.37 15.66 -26.64
C GLY A 346 22.78 15.03 -26.67
N THR A 347 22.85 13.71 -26.48
CA THR A 347 24.00 12.81 -26.72
C THR A 347 25.38 13.48 -26.83
N GLU A 348 25.84 14.16 -25.78
CA GLU A 348 27.28 14.36 -25.58
C GLU A 348 27.78 13.19 -24.72
N GLU A 349 28.80 12.50 -25.22
CA GLU A 349 29.34 11.23 -24.72
C GLU A 349 30.08 11.33 -23.38
N ASP A 350 29.77 12.31 -22.52
CA ASP A 350 30.42 12.46 -21.22
C ASP A 350 29.41 12.53 -20.05
N GLY A 351 29.12 11.36 -19.48
CA GLY A 351 28.97 11.11 -18.04
C GLY A 351 27.85 11.77 -17.20
N GLY A 352 27.06 12.71 -17.72
CA GLY A 352 26.18 13.55 -16.89
C GLY A 352 24.67 13.39 -17.07
N ARG A 353 24.13 12.16 -17.21
CA ARG A 353 22.67 11.99 -17.28
C ARG A 353 22.07 12.39 -15.93
N LYS A 354 21.34 13.51 -15.86
CA LYS A 354 20.67 13.95 -14.62
C LYS A 354 19.69 12.88 -14.17
N GLU A 355 20.01 12.20 -13.07
CA GLU A 355 19.19 11.10 -12.56
C GLU A 355 17.79 11.60 -12.19
N MET A 356 16.77 10.79 -12.49
CA MET A 356 15.42 11.10 -12.07
C MET A 356 15.31 10.92 -10.55
N PRO A 357 14.65 11.86 -9.83
CA PRO A 357 14.46 11.73 -8.39
C PRO A 357 13.71 10.44 -8.04
N ASN A 358 14.28 9.65 -7.14
CA ASN A 358 13.69 8.39 -6.66
C ASN A 358 13.19 8.50 -5.22
N THR A 359 13.54 9.58 -4.50
CA THR A 359 13.08 9.83 -3.12
C THR A 359 12.25 11.11 -3.04
N LEU A 360 11.48 11.28 -1.96
CA LEU A 360 10.70 12.51 -1.74
C LEU A 360 11.63 13.69 -1.53
N THR A 361 12.73 13.52 -0.81
CA THR A 361 13.68 14.61 -0.57
C THR A 361 14.34 15.08 -1.86
N GLN A 362 14.67 14.17 -2.78
CA GLN A 362 15.20 14.54 -4.10
C GLN A 362 14.16 15.32 -4.92
N MET A 363 12.89 14.91 -4.87
CA MET A 363 11.79 15.61 -5.53
C MET A 363 11.63 17.04 -5.01
N TYR A 364 11.63 17.22 -3.68
CA TYR A 364 11.47 18.53 -3.04
C TYR A 364 12.69 19.44 -3.21
N THR A 365 13.90 18.89 -3.10
CA THR A 365 15.14 19.62 -3.39
C THR A 365 15.14 20.11 -4.84
N SER A 366 14.78 19.24 -5.79
CA SER A 366 14.66 19.63 -7.21
C SER A 366 13.57 20.68 -7.44
N PHE A 367 12.46 20.60 -6.71
CA PHE A 367 11.38 21.58 -6.76
C PHE A 367 11.84 22.96 -6.27
N LEU A 368 12.59 23.02 -5.16
CA LEU A 368 13.16 24.27 -4.65
C LEU A 368 14.13 24.90 -5.66
N VAL A 369 15.10 24.11 -6.15
CA VAL A 369 16.08 24.55 -7.16
C VAL A 369 15.36 25.09 -8.40
N TYR A 370 14.31 24.42 -8.86
CA TYR A 370 13.53 24.88 -10.00
C TYR A 370 12.84 26.22 -9.76
N ASN A 371 12.24 26.43 -8.59
CA ASN A 371 11.59 27.70 -8.26
C ASN A 371 12.61 28.86 -8.16
N SER A 372 13.79 28.63 -7.59
CA SER A 372 14.90 29.62 -7.56
C SER A 372 15.40 29.95 -8.97
N LEU A 373 15.53 28.96 -9.86
CA LEU A 373 15.90 29.19 -11.27
C LEU A 373 14.84 29.97 -12.06
N ILE A 374 13.55 29.87 -11.71
CA ILE A 374 12.50 30.68 -12.34
C ILE A 374 12.62 32.15 -11.91
N LYS A 375 12.91 32.42 -10.62
CA LYS A 375 13.14 33.77 -10.11
C LYS A 375 14.23 34.50 -10.90
N THR A 376 15.38 33.86 -11.07
CA THR A 376 16.53 34.45 -11.79
C THR A 376 16.24 34.76 -13.27
N ARG A 377 15.30 34.05 -13.91
CA ARG A 377 14.91 34.29 -15.32
C ARG A 377 13.76 35.29 -15.49
N LYS A 378 12.81 35.35 -14.54
CA LYS A 378 11.62 36.21 -14.64
C LYS A 378 11.87 37.66 -14.22
N TYR A 379 12.89 37.93 -13.40
CA TYR A 379 13.23 39.27 -12.91
C TYR A 379 14.71 39.63 -13.18
N PRO A 380 15.08 40.03 -14.41
CA PRO A 380 16.37 40.66 -14.65
C PRO A 380 16.36 42.06 -14.01
N ALA A 381 17.18 42.30 -12.98
CA ALA A 381 17.34 43.64 -12.41
C ALA A 381 17.95 44.60 -13.45
N GLY A 382 17.47 45.84 -13.44
CA GLY A 382 17.88 46.92 -14.34
C GLY A 382 19.40 47.13 -14.41
N GLU A 383 19.83 47.67 -15.54
CA GLU A 383 21.22 47.91 -15.94
C GLU A 383 21.95 48.86 -14.98
N GLU A 384 22.40 48.36 -13.82
CA GLU A 384 23.50 48.93 -13.02
C GLU A 384 23.74 48.06 -11.77
N ALA A 385 24.28 46.85 -11.97
CA ALA A 385 25.04 46.14 -10.93
C ALA A 385 25.90 45.08 -11.61
N SER A 386 27.22 45.25 -11.53
CA SER A 386 28.13 44.11 -11.53
C SER A 386 27.70 43.13 -10.45
N GLU A 387 28.08 41.86 -10.59
CA GLU A 387 28.01 40.78 -9.58
C GLU A 387 26.87 39.77 -9.76
N THR A 388 27.22 38.65 -10.39
CA THR A 388 26.46 37.40 -10.33
C THR A 388 26.48 36.77 -8.92
N GLN A 389 27.44 37.15 -8.07
CA GLN A 389 27.62 36.62 -6.71
C GLN A 389 26.65 37.23 -5.69
N SER A 390 26.46 38.56 -5.68
CA SER A 390 25.53 39.22 -4.75
C SER A 390 24.07 38.83 -4.96
N ARG A 391 23.68 38.40 -6.17
CA ARG A 391 22.31 37.93 -6.47
C ARG A 391 21.98 36.54 -5.89
N VAL A 392 22.98 35.66 -5.76
CA VAL A 392 22.79 34.31 -5.21
C VAL A 392 22.72 34.38 -3.67
N GLU A 393 23.52 35.25 -3.05
CA GLU A 393 23.50 35.49 -1.61
C GLU A 393 22.15 36.05 -1.11
N ILE A 394 21.49 36.92 -1.88
CA ILE A 394 20.16 37.46 -1.55
C ILE A 394 19.08 36.37 -1.61
N ASP A 395 19.19 35.42 -2.55
CA ASP A 395 18.19 34.34 -2.68
C ASP A 395 18.32 33.30 -1.56
N GLU A 396 19.56 33.01 -1.18
CA GLU A 396 19.91 32.17 -0.03
C GLU A 396 19.34 32.73 1.29
N ASP A 397 19.52 34.03 1.56
CA ASP A 397 18.99 34.69 2.77
C ASP A 397 17.45 34.56 2.89
N VAL A 398 16.72 34.79 1.80
CA VAL A 398 15.25 34.67 1.80
C VAL A 398 14.81 33.24 2.07
N ILE A 399 15.46 32.25 1.44
CA ILE A 399 15.16 30.83 1.64
C ILE A 399 15.39 30.42 3.10
N LEU A 400 16.48 30.89 3.70
CA LEU A 400 16.82 30.60 5.09
C LEU A 400 15.84 31.25 6.07
N LYS A 401 15.43 32.50 5.82
CA LYS A 401 14.39 33.17 6.63
C LYS A 401 13.05 32.46 6.54
N LEU A 402 12.63 32.03 5.34
CA LEU A 402 11.44 31.20 5.15
C LEU A 402 11.57 29.85 5.86
N GLY A 403 12.75 29.23 5.82
CA GLY A 403 13.06 27.99 6.53
C GLY A 403 12.95 28.13 8.05
N LYS A 404 13.45 29.23 8.61
CA LYS A 404 13.30 29.57 10.03
C LYS A 404 11.84 29.75 10.42
N LEU A 405 11.09 30.57 9.67
CA LEU A 405 9.66 30.77 9.86
C LEU A 405 8.92 29.42 9.82
N ALA A 406 9.24 28.56 8.85
CA ALA A 406 8.64 27.25 8.69
C ALA A 406 8.87 26.35 9.91
N PHE A 407 10.10 26.27 10.42
CA PHE A 407 10.46 25.44 11.58
C PHE A 407 9.75 25.91 12.85
N GLU A 408 9.85 27.20 13.20
CA GLU A 408 9.25 27.71 14.44
C GLU A 408 7.73 27.53 14.46
N HIS A 409 7.08 27.75 13.32
CA HIS A 409 5.63 27.59 13.21
C HIS A 409 5.19 26.14 13.04
N LEU A 410 6.04 25.25 12.51
CA LEU A 410 5.78 23.81 12.51
C LEU A 410 5.69 23.28 13.95
N ILE A 411 6.61 23.69 14.83
CA ILE A 411 6.58 23.32 16.25
C ILE A 411 5.38 23.94 16.98
N LYS A 412 4.97 25.17 16.61
CA LYS A 412 3.77 25.83 17.16
C LYS A 412 2.45 25.29 16.59
N GLY A 413 2.48 24.50 15.51
CA GLY A 413 1.28 24.01 14.81
C GLY A 413 0.57 25.05 13.94
N ASN A 414 1.24 26.13 13.56
CA ASN A 414 0.70 27.22 12.77
C ASN A 414 0.99 27.04 11.27
N MET A 415 -0.03 27.27 10.42
CA MET A 415 0.07 27.17 8.95
C MET A 415 -0.10 28.51 8.22
N ILE A 416 -0.58 29.54 8.95
CA ILE A 416 -0.88 30.86 8.41
C ILE A 416 -0.01 31.90 9.09
N PHE A 417 0.53 32.79 8.28
CA PHE A 417 1.44 33.87 8.66
C PHE A 417 0.85 35.23 8.30
N TYR A 418 0.94 36.17 9.21
CA TYR A 418 0.44 37.54 9.04
C TYR A 418 1.58 38.46 8.61
N GLU A 419 1.27 39.54 7.91
CA GLU A 419 2.25 40.53 7.46
C GLU A 419 3.20 41.00 8.59
N ASN A 420 2.66 41.27 9.77
CA ASN A 420 3.45 41.67 10.94
C ASN A 420 4.43 40.57 11.38
N GLU A 421 3.99 39.30 11.34
CA GLU A 421 4.85 38.15 11.66
C GLU A 421 5.95 38.02 10.61
N LEU A 422 5.72 38.24 9.32
CA LEU A 422 6.81 38.21 8.31
C LEU A 422 7.85 39.32 8.53
N ILE A 423 7.39 40.50 8.93
CA ILE A 423 8.26 41.63 9.24
C ILE A 423 9.15 41.32 10.45
N GLU A 424 8.63 40.64 11.48
CA GLU A 424 9.42 40.20 12.65
C GLU A 424 10.59 39.28 12.26
N TYR A 425 10.44 38.48 11.20
CA TYR A 425 11.49 37.60 10.68
C TYR A 425 12.38 38.28 9.62
N ASN A 426 12.21 39.59 9.39
CA ASN A 426 12.92 40.38 8.38
C ASN A 426 12.75 39.85 6.94
N ILE A 427 11.55 39.35 6.61
CA ILE A 427 11.20 38.89 5.26
C ILE A 427 10.50 40.03 4.52
N ASP A 428 11.06 40.48 3.39
CA ASP A 428 10.34 41.41 2.51
C ASP A 428 9.17 40.67 1.84
N ILE A 429 7.99 41.28 1.90
CA ILE A 429 6.76 40.78 1.28
C ILE A 429 6.94 40.61 -0.23
N ASN A 430 7.69 41.51 -0.87
CA ASN A 430 7.96 41.40 -2.30
C ASN A 430 8.79 40.14 -2.60
N ASP A 431 9.80 39.85 -1.78
CA ASP A 431 10.63 38.66 -1.91
C ASP A 431 9.84 37.37 -1.66
N ALA A 432 8.98 37.36 -0.64
CA ALA A 432 8.08 36.26 -0.36
C ALA A 432 7.10 35.99 -1.52
N ALA A 433 6.60 37.04 -2.17
CA ALA A 433 5.72 36.93 -3.33
C ALA A 433 6.42 36.34 -4.58
N VAL A 434 7.75 36.44 -4.68
CA VAL A 434 8.51 35.81 -5.78
C VAL A 434 8.50 34.28 -5.67
N TYR A 435 8.37 33.74 -4.45
CA TYR A 435 8.26 32.32 -4.17
C TYR A 435 6.83 31.77 -4.32
N SER A 436 6.01 32.39 -5.17
CA SER A 436 4.56 32.13 -5.23
C SER A 436 4.11 30.68 -5.53
N GLY A 437 5.00 29.78 -5.96
CA GLY A 437 4.73 28.34 -6.09
C GLY A 437 5.06 27.50 -4.84
N VAL A 438 5.64 28.12 -3.83
CA VAL A 438 6.08 27.53 -2.55
C VAL A 438 5.36 28.22 -1.40
N PHE A 439 5.29 29.55 -1.44
CA PHE A 439 4.76 30.43 -0.43
C PHE A 439 3.81 31.44 -1.09
N THR A 440 2.53 31.41 -0.74
CA THR A 440 1.48 32.14 -1.46
C THR A 440 0.91 33.26 -0.59
N GLN A 441 0.83 34.46 -1.19
CA GLN A 441 0.04 35.57 -0.67
C GLN A 441 -1.42 35.39 -1.08
N ILE A 442 -2.33 35.59 -0.13
CA ILE A 442 -3.74 35.25 -0.34
C ILE A 442 -4.62 36.49 -0.61
N SER A 443 -4.13 37.70 -0.36
CA SER A 443 -4.91 38.92 -0.58
C SER A 443 -4.38 39.74 -1.75
N GLU A 444 -5.16 39.84 -2.83
CA GLU A 444 -5.18 41.03 -3.68
C GLU A 444 -6.52 41.74 -3.53
N ASN A 445 -6.42 43.05 -3.32
CA ASN A 445 -7.52 43.99 -3.15
C ASN A 445 -8.49 43.96 -4.33
N ASP A 446 -9.78 43.74 -4.04
CA ASP A 446 -10.88 44.27 -4.85
C ASP A 446 -11.95 45.03 -4.02
N PHE A 447 -11.89 45.05 -2.68
CA PHE A 447 -13.06 45.46 -1.87
C PHE A 447 -12.78 46.30 -0.60
N GLY A 448 -11.99 47.37 -0.74
CA GLY A 448 -12.21 48.62 0.00
C GLY A 448 -12.01 48.68 1.53
N PHE A 449 -11.49 47.64 2.18
CA PHE A 449 -10.97 47.72 3.55
C PHE A 449 -9.48 47.37 3.55
N HIS A 450 -8.66 48.12 4.27
CA HIS A 450 -7.24 47.79 4.51
C HIS A 450 -7.17 46.53 5.39
N LEU A 451 -7.26 45.36 4.78
CA LEU A 451 -7.04 44.07 5.44
C LEU A 451 -5.52 43.77 5.38
N GLU A 452 -4.94 43.33 6.50
CA GLU A 452 -3.55 42.87 6.56
C GLU A 452 -3.33 41.70 5.60
N ARG A 453 -2.16 41.64 4.94
CA ARG A 453 -1.84 40.54 4.02
C ARG A 453 -1.59 39.26 4.81
N VAL A 454 -2.10 38.16 4.28
CA VAL A 454 -1.96 36.82 4.86
C VAL A 454 -1.21 35.91 3.90
N PHE A 455 -0.32 35.10 4.46
CA PHE A 455 0.57 34.21 3.74
C PHE A 455 0.50 32.77 4.29
N CYS A 456 0.77 31.79 3.44
CA CYS A 456 0.96 30.40 3.85
C CYS A 456 1.89 29.68 2.87
N PHE A 457 2.45 28.54 3.30
CA PHE A 457 3.02 27.59 2.35
C PHE A 457 1.88 26.97 1.53
N VAL A 458 2.13 26.65 0.26
CA VAL A 458 1.13 26.00 -0.62
C VAL A 458 0.63 24.68 -0.03
N HIS A 459 1.50 24.00 0.73
CA HIS A 459 1.17 22.76 1.41
C HIS A 459 2.03 22.57 2.67
N LEU A 460 1.52 21.84 3.66
CA LEU A 460 2.24 21.55 4.91
C LEU A 460 3.58 20.83 4.65
N SER A 461 3.62 19.89 3.71
CA SER A 461 4.87 19.21 3.34
C SER A 461 5.96 20.14 2.81
N ILE A 462 5.60 21.28 2.21
CA ILE A 462 6.59 22.28 1.80
C ILE A 462 7.13 23.00 3.03
N GLN A 463 6.28 23.35 4.00
CA GLN A 463 6.70 23.90 5.29
C GLN A 463 7.64 22.91 6.03
N GLU A 464 7.29 21.62 6.09
CA GLU A 464 8.12 20.59 6.71
C GLU A 464 9.48 20.44 6.01
N PHE A 465 9.51 20.51 4.68
CA PHE A 465 10.76 20.48 3.91
C PHE A 465 11.66 21.70 4.21
N PHE A 466 11.08 22.91 4.19
CA PHE A 466 11.81 24.14 4.51
C PHE A 466 12.34 24.14 5.95
N ALA A 467 11.56 23.62 6.90
CA ALA A 467 11.99 23.43 8.27
C ALA A 467 13.17 22.45 8.36
N ALA A 468 13.10 21.29 7.70
CA ALA A 468 14.17 20.29 7.70
C ALA A 468 15.46 20.85 7.08
N MET A 469 15.33 21.57 5.97
CA MET A 469 16.44 22.23 5.30
C MET A 469 17.11 23.30 6.18
N TYR A 470 16.31 24.13 6.86
CA TYR A 470 16.84 25.13 7.79
C TYR A 470 17.63 24.50 8.93
N ILE A 471 17.09 23.46 9.57
CA ILE A 471 17.76 22.74 10.65
C ILE A 471 19.06 22.09 10.16
N PHE A 472 19.03 21.46 9.00
CA PHE A 472 20.22 20.86 8.40
C PHE A 472 21.31 21.90 8.12
N TYR A 473 20.94 23.00 7.46
CA TYR A 473 21.85 24.10 7.14
C TYR A 473 22.43 24.74 8.42
N SER A 474 21.60 25.04 9.42
CA SER A 474 22.05 25.64 10.68
C SER A 474 23.06 24.76 11.42
N PHE A 475 22.87 23.44 11.36
CA PHE A 475 23.83 22.51 11.95
C PHE A 475 25.14 22.47 11.15
N ILE A 476 25.09 22.33 9.82
CA ILE A 476 26.28 22.26 8.98
C ILE A 476 27.14 23.53 9.06
N CYS A 477 26.50 24.71 9.03
CA CYS A 477 27.21 25.99 8.98
C CYS A 477 27.58 26.55 10.36
N PHE A 478 26.78 26.27 11.40
CA PHE A 478 26.95 26.88 12.73
C PHE A 478 27.10 25.88 13.88
N ASN A 479 27.03 24.57 13.61
CA ASN A 479 27.06 23.50 14.62
C ASN A 479 25.98 23.65 15.72
N GLN A 480 24.80 24.15 15.33
CA GLN A 480 23.67 24.37 16.24
C GLN A 480 22.62 23.26 16.07
N ASN A 481 22.41 22.45 17.11
CA ASN A 481 21.30 21.51 17.18
C ASN A 481 20.05 22.19 17.77
N LEU A 482 19.21 22.76 16.91
CA LEU A 482 17.97 23.44 17.31
C LEU A 482 16.83 22.46 17.71
N LEU A 483 17.07 21.15 17.67
CA LEU A 483 16.07 20.16 18.07
C LEU A 483 16.09 19.83 19.57
N GLU A 484 17.19 20.17 20.28
CA GLU A 484 17.35 19.92 21.71
C GLU A 484 17.05 21.19 22.54
N PRO A 485 16.38 21.07 23.70
CA PRO A 485 16.14 22.20 24.60
C PRO A 485 17.44 22.72 25.21
N GLU A 486 17.53 24.02 25.43
CA GLU A 486 18.72 24.72 25.97
C GLU A 486 19.18 24.21 27.37
N GLU A 487 18.37 23.41 28.07
CA GLU A 487 18.65 22.92 29.43
C GLU A 487 19.51 21.65 29.51
N THR A 488 19.77 20.94 28.38
CA THR A 488 20.63 19.73 28.35
C THR A 488 22.12 20.01 28.13
N ILE A 489 22.58 21.25 28.30
CA ILE A 489 24.02 21.60 28.29
C ILE A 489 24.65 21.19 29.63
N SER A 490 24.67 19.88 29.91
CA SER A 490 25.72 19.31 30.75
C SER A 490 27.00 19.28 29.91
N VAL A 491 28.16 19.54 30.54
CA VAL A 491 29.48 19.75 29.92
C VAL A 491 30.04 18.48 29.25
N GLN A 492 29.30 17.89 28.32
CA GLN A 492 29.76 16.86 27.40
C GLN A 492 29.98 17.53 26.04
N GLU A 493 31.10 17.16 25.41
CA GLU A 493 31.62 17.73 24.18
C GLU A 493 30.51 17.98 23.15
N ALA A 494 30.49 19.18 22.55
CA ALA A 494 29.52 19.54 21.52
C ALA A 494 29.47 18.43 20.46
N PRO A 495 28.28 17.94 20.06
CA PRO A 495 28.19 16.87 19.08
C PRO A 495 28.81 17.36 17.76
N SER A 496 30.04 16.93 17.45
CA SER A 496 30.77 17.41 16.27
C SER A 496 30.31 16.74 14.97
N GLU A 497 29.38 15.78 15.06
CA GLU A 497 28.96 14.95 13.94
C GLU A 497 27.47 15.11 13.68
N VAL A 498 27.13 15.36 12.41
CA VAL A 498 25.74 15.46 11.91
C VAL A 498 24.92 14.22 12.27
N THR A 499 25.55 13.07 12.49
CA THR A 499 24.89 11.84 12.94
C THR A 499 24.14 12.04 14.25
N SER A 500 24.66 12.86 15.17
CA SER A 500 24.00 13.19 16.44
C SER A 500 22.68 13.94 16.24
N LEU A 501 22.65 14.95 15.36
CA LEU A 501 21.45 15.68 14.98
C LEU A 501 20.39 14.71 14.43
N LEU A 502 20.81 13.82 13.52
CA LEU A 502 19.90 12.85 12.90
C LEU A 502 19.32 11.87 13.93
N LYS A 503 20.13 11.38 14.88
CA LYS A 503 19.65 10.53 15.99
C LYS A 503 18.63 11.27 16.86
N SER A 504 18.92 12.52 17.23
CA SER A 504 18.03 13.38 18.02
C SER A 504 16.68 13.61 17.30
N ALA A 505 16.72 13.83 15.99
CA ALA A 505 15.52 13.94 15.15
C ALA A 505 14.69 12.65 15.10
N VAL A 506 15.35 11.47 14.95
CA VAL A 506 14.68 10.16 14.98
C VAL A 506 13.93 9.97 16.31
N ASP A 507 14.59 10.29 17.44
CA ASP A 507 13.96 10.13 18.76
C ASP A 507 12.78 11.08 18.95
N ARG A 508 12.91 12.34 18.52
CA ARG A 508 11.83 13.33 18.61
C ARG A 508 10.62 12.96 17.75
N ALA A 509 10.84 12.43 16.54
CA ALA A 509 9.77 11.92 15.70
C ALA A 509 9.09 10.68 16.31
N LEU A 510 9.84 9.78 16.96
CA LEU A 510 9.27 8.63 17.64
C LEU A 510 8.47 8.99 18.90
N GLN A 511 8.78 10.12 19.54
CA GLN A 511 7.98 10.68 20.64
C GLN A 511 6.67 11.31 20.15
N SER A 512 6.58 11.70 18.86
CA SER A 512 5.37 12.24 18.27
C SER A 512 4.26 11.19 18.17
N GLU A 513 3.17 11.41 18.89
CA GLU A 513 2.01 10.51 18.87
C GLU A 513 1.31 10.52 17.50
N ASN A 514 0.98 11.72 17.00
CA ASN A 514 0.27 11.88 15.73
C ASN A 514 1.18 11.80 14.49
N GLY A 515 2.50 11.83 14.63
CA GLY A 515 3.44 11.76 13.51
C GLY A 515 3.67 13.06 12.76
N HIS A 516 3.38 14.21 13.36
CA HIS A 516 3.59 15.53 12.74
C HIS A 516 5.05 15.87 12.39
N LEU A 517 6.02 15.04 12.82
CA LEU A 517 7.44 15.17 12.47
C LEU A 517 7.91 14.06 11.52
N ASP A 518 7.02 13.18 11.06
CA ASP A 518 7.40 12.02 10.26
C ASP A 518 7.98 12.44 8.90
N LEU A 519 7.31 13.36 8.20
CA LEU A 519 7.79 13.83 6.89
C LEU A 519 8.98 14.80 7.03
N PHE A 520 8.98 15.66 8.06
CA PHE A 520 10.16 16.42 8.47
C PHE A 520 11.40 15.52 8.66
N LEU A 521 11.27 14.40 9.37
CA LEU A 521 12.36 13.45 9.59
C LEU A 521 12.84 12.81 8.28
N ARG A 522 11.90 12.37 7.42
CA ARG A 522 12.22 11.83 6.09
C ARG A 522 13.07 12.82 5.29
N PHE A 523 12.68 14.09 5.26
CA PHE A 523 13.44 15.14 4.59
C PHE A 523 14.81 15.36 5.22
N LEU A 524 14.89 15.49 6.55
CA LEU A 524 16.16 15.74 7.23
C LEU A 524 17.20 14.64 6.97
N LEU A 525 16.77 13.36 7.00
CA LEU A 525 17.63 12.22 6.67
C LEU A 525 17.99 12.19 5.18
N GLY A 526 17.03 12.46 4.29
CA GLY A 526 17.34 12.56 2.86
C GLY A 526 18.33 13.67 2.55
N LEU A 527 18.28 14.80 3.25
CA LEU A 527 19.21 15.93 3.06
C LEU A 527 20.64 15.59 3.49
N SER A 528 20.84 14.59 4.36
CA SER A 528 22.20 14.11 4.69
C SER A 528 22.87 13.38 3.52
N GLN A 529 22.12 12.97 2.49
CA GLN A 529 22.69 12.33 1.29
C GLN A 529 23.45 13.34 0.43
N SER A 530 24.66 12.97 -0.01
CA SER A 530 25.53 13.82 -0.83
C SER A 530 24.88 14.28 -2.14
N SER A 531 24.03 13.45 -2.75
CA SER A 531 23.26 13.79 -3.95
C SER A 531 22.32 14.99 -3.70
N ASN A 532 21.60 15.01 -2.58
CA ASN A 532 20.73 16.13 -2.21
C ASN A 532 21.53 17.37 -1.80
N GLN A 533 22.63 17.21 -1.06
CA GLN A 533 23.50 18.33 -0.69
C GLN A 533 24.09 19.02 -1.94
N SER A 534 24.53 18.25 -2.93
CA SER A 534 25.06 18.81 -4.19
C SER A 534 24.02 19.62 -4.97
N LEU A 535 22.75 19.19 -4.95
CA LEU A 535 21.65 19.95 -5.53
C LEU A 535 21.35 21.20 -4.71
N LEU A 536 21.25 21.10 -3.38
CA LEU A 536 21.00 22.24 -2.51
C LEU A 536 22.08 23.31 -2.61
N LYS A 537 23.36 22.92 -2.76
CA LYS A 537 24.48 23.86 -2.88
C LYS A 537 24.34 24.83 -4.07
N SER A 538 23.55 24.45 -5.08
CA SER A 538 23.24 25.34 -6.21
C SER A 538 22.39 26.56 -5.81
N VAL A 539 21.72 26.48 -4.65
CA VAL A 539 20.84 27.50 -4.08
C VAL A 539 21.38 28.05 -2.76
N LEU A 540 21.97 27.20 -1.92
CA LEU A 540 22.61 27.54 -0.65
C LEU A 540 24.13 27.46 -0.82
N THR A 541 24.74 28.52 -1.33
CA THR A 541 26.15 28.52 -1.75
C THR A 541 27.14 28.50 -0.59
N THR A 542 26.74 29.01 0.58
CA THR A 542 27.57 29.01 1.79
C THR A 542 27.68 27.63 2.45
N MET A 543 26.81 26.69 2.03
CA MET A 543 26.77 25.34 2.58
C MET A 543 27.95 24.49 2.08
N GLU A 544 28.70 23.90 3.01
CA GLU A 544 29.71 22.90 2.71
C GLU A 544 29.09 21.50 2.55
N ILE A 545 29.62 20.70 1.63
CA ILE A 545 29.16 19.32 1.45
C ILE A 545 29.85 18.47 2.52
N SER A 546 29.07 17.87 3.40
CA SER A 546 29.57 16.92 4.39
C SER A 546 29.66 15.53 3.77
N PRO A 547 30.86 14.92 3.65
CA PRO A 547 31.02 13.53 3.21
C PRO A 547 30.64 12.59 4.35
N GLN A 548 29.36 12.58 4.72
CA GLN A 548 28.90 11.86 5.88
C GLN A 548 28.71 10.37 5.58
N ARG A 549 29.17 9.53 6.51
CA ARG A 549 28.92 8.09 6.51
C ARG A 549 27.58 7.82 7.17
N ASN A 550 26.57 7.54 6.36
CA ASN A 550 25.22 7.26 6.86
C ASN A 550 25.08 5.86 7.47
N GLU A 551 26.14 5.03 7.49
CA GLU A 551 26.10 3.68 8.07
C GLU A 551 25.65 3.67 9.54
N GLU A 552 26.14 4.61 10.36
CA GLU A 552 25.81 4.65 11.78
C GLU A 552 24.35 5.02 12.04
N ILE A 553 23.81 5.99 11.30
CA ILE A 553 22.39 6.37 11.43
C ILE A 553 21.47 5.29 10.87
N VAL A 554 21.88 4.59 9.81
CA VAL A 554 21.17 3.43 9.27
C VAL A 554 21.05 2.35 10.33
N GLU A 555 22.16 1.97 10.99
CA GLU A 555 22.12 0.97 12.07
C GLU A 555 21.26 1.44 13.25
N TYR A 556 21.34 2.73 13.62
CA TYR A 556 20.49 3.30 14.67
C TYR A 556 18.99 3.18 14.34
N ILE A 557 18.59 3.47 13.10
CA ILE A 557 17.20 3.33 12.66
C ILE A 557 16.76 1.86 12.71
N LYS A 558 17.61 0.94 12.24
CA LYS A 558 17.34 -0.50 12.31
C LYS A 558 17.16 -0.97 13.75
N GLU A 559 17.98 -0.50 14.69
CA GLU A 559 17.81 -0.75 16.12
C GLU A 559 16.45 -0.26 16.64
N LYS A 560 16.03 0.96 16.26
CA LYS A 560 14.71 1.50 16.65
C LYS A 560 13.55 0.67 16.10
N ILE A 561 13.67 0.14 14.89
CA ILE A 561 12.66 -0.78 14.31
C ILE A 561 12.60 -2.09 15.12
N ARG A 562 13.76 -2.61 15.56
CA ARG A 562 13.86 -3.83 16.38
C ARG A 562 13.22 -3.65 17.77
N LEU A 563 13.21 -2.42 18.31
CA LEU A 563 12.49 -2.07 19.56
C LEU A 563 10.95 -2.11 19.43
N ASN A 564 10.42 -2.42 18.24
CA ASN A 564 9.01 -2.66 17.98
C ASN A 564 8.07 -1.49 18.36
N PRO A 565 8.21 -0.31 17.71
CA PRO A 565 7.24 0.76 17.84
C PRO A 565 5.90 0.40 17.15
N SER A 566 4.93 1.32 17.14
CA SER A 566 3.67 1.11 16.42
C SER A 566 3.91 0.91 14.91
N THR A 567 2.95 0.27 14.23
CA THR A 567 3.01 0.01 12.78
C THR A 567 3.34 1.26 11.97
N GLU A 568 2.68 2.37 12.28
CA GLU A 568 2.82 3.67 11.62
C GLU A 568 4.24 4.23 11.79
N LYS A 569 4.81 4.09 13.00
CA LYS A 569 6.19 4.51 13.28
C LYS A 569 7.20 3.60 12.57
N CYS A 570 6.97 2.30 12.53
CA CYS A 570 7.80 1.37 11.75
C CYS A 570 7.80 1.76 10.27
N ILE A 571 6.63 1.99 9.66
CA ILE A 571 6.50 2.42 8.26
C ILE A 571 7.28 3.71 8.02
N ASN A 572 7.16 4.70 8.93
CA ASN A 572 7.93 5.92 8.81
C ASN A 572 9.45 5.66 8.83
N LEU A 573 9.95 4.83 9.74
CA LEU A 573 11.37 4.48 9.81
C LEU A 573 11.86 3.71 8.56
N PHE A 574 11.02 2.88 7.96
CA PHE A 574 11.34 2.26 6.66
C PHE A 574 11.45 3.31 5.55
N HIS A 575 10.55 4.30 5.51
CA HIS A 575 10.67 5.42 4.58
C HIS A 575 11.93 6.25 4.83
N CYS A 576 12.35 6.42 6.09
CA CYS A 576 13.62 7.03 6.42
C CYS A 576 14.83 6.26 5.83
N LEU A 577 14.83 4.93 5.86
CA LEU A 577 15.86 4.11 5.21
C LEU A 577 15.84 4.27 3.68
N ILE A 578 14.65 4.36 3.08
CA ILE A 578 14.50 4.63 1.63
C ILE A 578 15.08 6.01 1.27
N GLU A 579 14.84 7.05 2.08
CA GLU A 579 15.45 8.37 1.87
C GLU A 579 16.98 8.34 2.02
N LEU A 580 17.51 7.43 2.86
CA LEU A 580 18.93 7.16 2.98
C LEU A 580 19.50 6.25 1.87
N ASN A 581 18.66 5.83 0.91
CA ASN A 581 18.98 4.87 -0.14
C ASN A 581 19.50 3.51 0.40
N ASP A 582 19.07 3.14 1.61
CA ASP A 582 19.39 1.85 2.23
C ASP A 582 18.24 0.85 2.00
N GLN A 583 18.56 -0.26 1.33
CA GLN A 583 17.65 -1.40 1.16
C GLN A 583 18.11 -2.64 1.94
N SER A 584 19.23 -2.53 2.66
CA SER A 584 19.87 -3.66 3.36
C SER A 584 18.98 -4.25 4.45
N LEU A 585 18.11 -3.46 5.08
CA LEU A 585 17.18 -3.98 6.09
C LEU A 585 16.22 -5.06 5.53
N LEU A 586 15.77 -4.93 4.28
CA LEU A 586 14.94 -5.97 3.67
C LEU A 586 15.72 -7.27 3.47
N GLU A 587 16.96 -7.16 2.99
CA GLU A 587 17.86 -8.29 2.83
C GLU A 587 18.22 -8.92 4.18
N GLU A 588 18.42 -8.12 5.23
CA GLU A 588 18.64 -8.58 6.60
C GLU A 588 17.42 -9.31 7.16
N ILE A 589 16.22 -8.77 6.99
CA ILE A 589 14.97 -9.42 7.44
C ILE A 589 14.78 -10.74 6.68
N GLN A 590 15.02 -10.76 5.36
CA GLN A 590 14.98 -11.98 4.57
C GLN A 590 16.00 -13.00 5.08
N ASN A 591 17.27 -12.62 5.24
CA ASN A 591 18.33 -13.49 5.72
C ASN A 591 18.05 -14.01 7.14
N TYR A 592 17.56 -13.15 8.03
CA TYR A 592 17.18 -13.49 9.39
C TYR A 592 16.09 -14.56 9.39
N LEU A 593 14.98 -14.29 8.69
CA LEU A 593 13.85 -15.21 8.68
C LEU A 593 14.15 -16.52 7.92
N ASN A 594 15.03 -16.48 6.91
CA ASN A 594 15.49 -17.67 6.16
C ASN A 594 16.40 -18.56 7.00
N SER A 595 17.20 -17.99 7.90
CA SER A 595 18.21 -18.72 8.66
C SER A 595 17.61 -19.72 9.67
N GLY A 596 16.30 -19.65 9.94
CA GLY A 596 15.59 -20.63 10.76
C GLY A 596 16.14 -20.79 12.19
N ARG A 597 16.90 -19.81 12.71
CA ARG A 597 17.41 -19.82 14.09
C ARG A 597 16.25 -19.58 15.06
N LEU A 598 15.59 -20.69 15.37
CA LEU A 598 14.31 -20.87 16.08
C LEU A 598 14.23 -20.37 17.55
N SER A 599 15.11 -19.49 18.03
CA SER A 599 15.11 -19.18 19.48
C SER A 599 15.07 -17.73 19.95
N GLU A 600 15.24 -16.66 19.14
CA GLU A 600 15.37 -15.32 19.79
C GLU A 600 14.49 -14.15 19.36
N THR A 601 13.84 -14.05 18.18
CA THR A 601 12.77 -13.03 18.01
C THR A 601 11.75 -13.41 16.94
N LYS A 602 10.50 -13.68 17.33
CA LYS A 602 9.35 -13.61 16.41
C LYS A 602 9.10 -12.14 16.05
N LEU A 603 8.90 -11.84 14.77
CA LEU A 603 8.45 -10.50 14.36
C LEU A 603 7.12 -10.18 15.05
N SER A 604 7.01 -8.96 15.56
CA SER A 604 5.77 -8.47 16.15
C SER A 604 4.68 -8.26 15.07
N PRO A 605 3.40 -8.12 15.46
CA PRO A 605 2.34 -7.73 14.53
C PRO A 605 2.65 -6.41 13.79
N SER A 606 3.24 -5.42 14.47
CA SER A 606 3.62 -4.13 13.86
C SER A 606 4.73 -4.29 12.82
N GLN A 607 5.74 -5.12 13.11
CA GLN A 607 6.84 -5.41 12.20
C GLN A 607 6.36 -6.21 10.98
N TRP A 608 5.44 -7.16 11.17
CA TRP A 608 4.78 -7.84 10.04
C TRP A 608 4.01 -6.88 9.16
N ALA A 609 3.19 -6.01 9.75
CA ALA A 609 2.42 -5.03 9.00
C ALA A 609 3.32 -4.04 8.23
N ALA A 610 4.43 -3.60 8.85
CA ALA A 610 5.43 -2.77 8.21
C ALA A 610 6.15 -3.52 7.06
N LEU A 611 6.55 -4.78 7.27
CA LEU A 611 7.18 -5.60 6.22
C LEU A 611 6.24 -5.78 5.02
N VAL A 612 4.97 -6.12 5.26
CA VAL A 612 3.95 -6.23 4.20
C VAL A 612 3.83 -4.92 3.44
N PHE A 613 3.73 -3.80 4.15
CA PHE A 613 3.68 -2.48 3.52
C PHE A 613 4.92 -2.22 2.67
N VAL A 614 6.13 -2.49 3.17
CA VAL A 614 7.36 -2.27 2.40
C VAL A 614 7.44 -3.16 1.17
N LEU A 615 7.04 -4.43 1.25
CA LEU A 615 7.02 -5.33 0.10
C LEU A 615 6.05 -4.85 -0.98
N LEU A 616 4.86 -4.42 -0.57
CA LEU A 616 3.84 -3.81 -1.45
C LEU A 616 4.25 -2.42 -1.98
N THR A 617 5.28 -1.80 -1.40
CA THR A 617 5.77 -0.47 -1.78
C THR A 617 7.20 -0.44 -2.32
N SER A 618 7.79 -1.60 -2.59
CA SER A 618 9.11 -1.70 -3.21
C SER A 618 9.11 -1.27 -4.69
N LYS A 619 10.30 -0.94 -5.22
CA LYS A 619 10.51 -0.38 -6.57
C LYS A 619 10.23 -1.40 -7.69
N GLU A 620 10.31 -2.68 -7.37
CA GLU A 620 10.04 -3.77 -8.29
C GLU A 620 8.56 -4.12 -8.17
N ALA A 621 7.82 -4.07 -9.28
CA ALA A 621 6.50 -4.69 -9.31
C ALA A 621 6.68 -6.13 -8.79
N LEU A 622 5.83 -6.57 -7.85
CA LEU A 622 5.86 -7.92 -7.29
C LEU A 622 5.50 -8.95 -8.38
N VAL A 623 6.41 -9.17 -9.32
CA VAL A 623 6.25 -10.13 -10.39
C VAL A 623 6.34 -11.53 -9.80
N GLU A 624 7.30 -11.75 -8.91
CA GLU A 624 7.51 -13.02 -8.23
C GLU A 624 7.73 -12.81 -6.74
N PHE A 625 6.89 -13.47 -5.94
CA PHE A 625 7.01 -13.52 -4.50
C PHE A 625 7.37 -14.94 -4.06
N ASP A 626 8.51 -15.09 -3.40
CA ASP A 626 8.98 -16.37 -2.88
C ASP A 626 8.90 -16.37 -1.35
N LEU A 627 7.94 -17.12 -0.81
CA LEU A 627 7.70 -17.19 0.63
C LEU A 627 8.90 -17.81 1.36
N ARG A 628 9.71 -18.66 0.70
CA ARG A 628 10.90 -19.27 1.28
C ARG A 628 11.98 -18.25 1.64
N LYS A 629 11.90 -17.03 1.09
CA LYS A 629 12.78 -15.90 1.39
C LYS A 629 12.39 -15.15 2.67
N TYR A 630 11.24 -15.48 3.27
CA TYR A 630 10.71 -14.79 4.44
C TYR A 630 10.19 -15.72 5.52
N SER A 631 9.51 -16.81 5.22
CA SER A 631 9.00 -17.70 6.26
C SER A 631 8.57 -19.02 5.70
N ARG A 632 9.14 -20.12 6.19
CA ARG A 632 8.67 -21.47 5.86
C ARG A 632 7.63 -21.94 6.87
N SER A 633 6.56 -21.16 7.04
CA SER A 633 5.48 -21.47 7.99
C SER A 633 4.12 -20.95 7.55
N GLU A 634 3.05 -21.59 8.07
CA GLU A 634 1.66 -21.14 7.86
C GLU A 634 1.40 -19.75 8.45
N GLU A 635 1.99 -19.42 9.61
CA GLU A 635 1.87 -18.08 10.20
C GLU A 635 2.44 -17.03 9.25
N GLY A 636 3.63 -17.29 8.69
CA GLY A 636 4.25 -16.41 7.70
C GLY A 636 3.41 -16.24 6.44
N LEU A 637 2.84 -17.33 5.92
CA LEU A 637 1.91 -17.28 4.79
C LEU A 637 0.71 -16.36 5.11
N LEU A 638 0.03 -16.57 6.24
CA LEU A 638 -1.14 -15.78 6.62
C LEU A 638 -0.81 -14.30 6.77
N ARG A 639 0.36 -13.97 7.35
CA ARG A 639 0.82 -12.57 7.49
C ARG A 639 1.14 -11.93 6.14
N LEU A 640 1.59 -12.71 5.16
CA LEU A 640 2.05 -12.24 3.84
C LEU A 640 1.00 -12.43 2.73
N LEU A 641 -0.22 -12.90 3.04
CA LEU A 641 -1.32 -12.99 2.06
C LEU A 641 -1.54 -11.71 1.26
N PRO A 642 -1.49 -10.48 1.84
CA PRO A 642 -1.66 -9.26 1.05
C PRO A 642 -0.61 -9.11 -0.06
N VAL A 643 0.63 -9.55 0.19
CA VAL A 643 1.71 -9.52 -0.81
C VAL A 643 1.44 -10.53 -1.92
N ILE A 644 0.95 -11.73 -1.56
CA ILE A 644 0.61 -12.78 -2.52
C ILE A 644 -0.57 -12.36 -3.40
N LYS A 645 -1.59 -11.68 -2.83
CA LYS A 645 -2.75 -11.14 -3.57
C LYS A 645 -2.32 -10.17 -4.68
N GLU A 646 -1.27 -9.38 -4.46
CA GLU A 646 -0.73 -8.42 -5.44
C GLU A 646 0.38 -9.00 -6.33
N SER A 647 0.77 -10.26 -6.11
CA SER A 647 1.86 -10.91 -6.85
C SER A 647 1.37 -11.60 -8.12
N ARG A 648 2.17 -11.56 -9.19
CA ARG A 648 1.88 -12.30 -10.42
C ARG A 648 2.26 -13.78 -10.33
N VAL A 649 3.35 -14.08 -9.64
CA VAL A 649 3.89 -15.43 -9.39
C VAL A 649 4.11 -15.58 -7.90
N ALA A 650 3.61 -16.66 -7.30
CA ALA A 650 3.84 -16.98 -5.89
C ALA A 650 4.51 -18.36 -5.78
N VAL A 651 5.71 -18.38 -5.20
CA VAL A 651 6.48 -19.59 -4.92
C VAL A 651 6.37 -19.90 -3.43
N LEU A 652 5.55 -20.90 -3.11
CA LEU A 652 5.25 -21.37 -1.75
C LEU A 652 5.79 -22.79 -1.52
N LYS A 653 6.73 -23.23 -2.36
CA LYS A 653 7.36 -24.55 -2.30
C LYS A 653 8.11 -24.76 -0.98
N GLU A 654 8.10 -25.96 -0.41
CA GLU A 654 8.87 -26.30 0.80
C GLU A 654 8.65 -25.35 2.00
N CYS A 655 7.41 -24.89 2.19
CA CYS A 655 7.06 -23.87 3.20
C CYS A 655 6.35 -24.46 4.45
N ASN A 656 6.37 -25.78 4.63
CA ASN A 656 5.69 -26.48 5.73
C ASN A 656 4.19 -26.14 5.83
N LEU A 657 3.53 -25.98 4.68
CA LEU A 657 2.11 -25.66 4.59
C LEU A 657 1.28 -26.95 4.71
N THR A 658 0.13 -26.86 5.38
CA THR A 658 -0.84 -27.96 5.48
C THR A 658 -2.21 -27.57 4.91
N GLU A 659 -3.15 -28.50 4.91
CA GLU A 659 -4.57 -28.28 4.55
C GLU A 659 -5.20 -27.02 5.17
N LYS A 660 -4.75 -26.57 6.35
CA LYS A 660 -5.31 -25.42 7.07
C LYS A 660 -5.16 -24.09 6.35
N CYS A 661 -4.09 -23.92 5.58
CA CYS A 661 -3.86 -22.67 4.86
C CYS A 661 -4.54 -22.61 3.50
N CYS A 662 -5.07 -23.74 3.02
CA CYS A 662 -5.67 -23.88 1.70
C CYS A 662 -6.95 -23.07 1.52
N GLU A 663 -7.72 -22.83 2.60
CA GLU A 663 -8.89 -21.94 2.54
C GLU A 663 -8.48 -20.50 2.21
N ALA A 664 -7.50 -19.96 2.94
CA ALA A 664 -6.98 -18.62 2.70
C ALA A 664 -6.35 -18.49 1.30
N LEU A 665 -5.62 -19.52 0.86
CA LEU A 665 -5.09 -19.57 -0.51
C LEU A 665 -6.20 -19.65 -1.57
N GLY A 666 -7.29 -20.39 -1.30
CA GLY A 666 -8.46 -20.43 -2.17
C GLY A 666 -9.11 -19.05 -2.35
N GLU A 667 -9.19 -18.25 -1.29
CA GLU A 667 -9.63 -16.86 -1.36
C GLU A 667 -8.68 -16.03 -2.24
N VAL A 668 -7.36 -16.18 -2.08
CA VAL A 668 -6.35 -15.49 -2.91
C VAL A 668 -6.50 -15.81 -4.40
N LEU A 669 -6.83 -17.06 -4.74
CA LEU A 669 -7.07 -17.47 -6.14
C LEU A 669 -8.27 -16.76 -6.77
N SER A 670 -9.19 -16.22 -5.97
CA SER A 670 -10.32 -15.43 -6.47
C SER A 670 -9.92 -14.01 -6.89
N TYR A 671 -8.66 -13.59 -6.69
CA TYR A 671 -8.14 -12.29 -7.13
C TYR A 671 -7.45 -12.38 -8.50
N PRO A 672 -7.52 -11.33 -9.34
CA PRO A 672 -7.12 -11.42 -10.75
C PRO A 672 -5.61 -11.33 -11.00
N CYS A 673 -4.80 -10.93 -10.02
CA CYS A 673 -3.37 -10.65 -10.19
C CYS A 673 -2.52 -11.91 -10.34
N LEU A 674 -2.79 -12.94 -9.52
CA LEU A 674 -1.99 -14.16 -9.47
C LEU A 674 -2.18 -15.02 -10.74
N LYS A 675 -1.08 -15.33 -11.41
CA LYS A 675 -1.05 -16.14 -12.64
C LYS A 675 -0.33 -17.46 -12.45
N GLU A 676 0.62 -17.55 -11.54
CA GLU A 676 1.39 -18.77 -11.30
C GLU A 676 1.51 -19.03 -9.79
N LEU A 677 1.19 -20.25 -9.35
CA LEU A 677 1.26 -20.67 -7.97
C LEU A 677 2.00 -22.01 -7.87
N ASP A 678 3.09 -22.03 -7.10
CA ASP A 678 3.86 -23.24 -6.80
C ASP A 678 3.71 -23.61 -5.32
N LEU A 679 2.97 -24.68 -5.05
CA LEU A 679 2.72 -25.25 -3.72
C LEU A 679 3.48 -26.57 -3.50
N SER A 680 4.46 -26.88 -4.34
CA SER A 680 5.17 -28.16 -4.30
C SER A 680 5.82 -28.42 -2.92
N ASP A 681 5.94 -29.68 -2.52
CA ASP A 681 6.65 -30.10 -1.30
C ASP A 681 6.07 -29.53 0.00
N ASN A 682 4.74 -29.47 0.08
CA ASN A 682 3.96 -29.15 1.29
C ASN A 682 3.00 -30.31 1.62
N ASP A 683 2.39 -30.37 2.80
CA ASP A 683 1.48 -31.46 3.23
C ASP A 683 0.00 -31.07 3.08
N LEU A 684 -0.42 -30.81 1.84
CA LEU A 684 -1.76 -30.26 1.55
C LEU A 684 -2.89 -31.27 1.72
N GLN A 685 -2.65 -32.54 1.35
CA GLN A 685 -3.63 -33.62 1.32
C GLN A 685 -4.85 -33.34 0.41
N ASP A 686 -5.73 -34.33 0.24
CA ASP A 686 -6.93 -34.16 -0.60
C ASP A 686 -7.89 -33.10 -0.04
N SER A 687 -7.96 -32.97 1.30
CA SER A 687 -8.73 -31.96 2.04
C SER A 687 -8.29 -30.54 1.71
N GLY A 688 -6.98 -30.27 1.70
CA GLY A 688 -6.46 -28.97 1.28
C GLY A 688 -6.71 -28.68 -0.20
N VAL A 689 -6.60 -29.69 -1.06
CA VAL A 689 -6.93 -29.55 -2.48
C VAL A 689 -8.40 -29.21 -2.69
N GLU A 690 -9.33 -29.79 -1.93
CA GLU A 690 -10.76 -29.44 -1.97
C GLU A 690 -10.99 -27.94 -1.69
N LEU A 691 -10.34 -27.40 -0.65
CA LEU A 691 -10.44 -25.97 -0.30
C LEU A 691 -9.85 -25.06 -1.38
N LEU A 692 -8.69 -25.43 -1.96
CA LEU A 692 -8.10 -24.70 -3.09
C LEU A 692 -9.01 -24.73 -4.33
N CYS A 693 -9.70 -25.85 -4.56
CA CYS A 693 -10.61 -26.03 -5.69
C CYS A 693 -11.82 -25.08 -5.65
N ALA A 694 -12.28 -24.67 -4.46
CA ALA A 694 -13.32 -23.65 -4.33
C ALA A 694 -12.89 -22.32 -4.98
N GLY A 695 -11.63 -21.92 -4.77
CA GLY A 695 -11.05 -20.73 -5.41
C GLY A 695 -10.81 -20.90 -6.91
N LEU A 696 -10.28 -22.06 -7.34
CA LEU A 696 -10.06 -22.37 -8.76
C LEU A 696 -11.36 -22.36 -9.58
N ALA A 697 -12.46 -22.84 -8.99
CA ALA A 697 -13.78 -22.86 -9.62
C ALA A 697 -14.43 -21.47 -9.73
N SER A 698 -13.90 -20.45 -9.04
CA SER A 698 -14.42 -19.08 -9.13
C SER A 698 -14.20 -18.48 -10.51
N SER A 699 -15.21 -17.81 -11.06
CA SER A 699 -15.11 -17.10 -12.34
C SER A 699 -14.09 -15.96 -12.33
N SER A 700 -13.70 -15.46 -11.16
CA SER A 700 -12.68 -14.42 -11.01
C SER A 700 -11.25 -14.96 -11.02
N CYS A 701 -11.06 -16.27 -10.91
CA CYS A 701 -9.74 -16.89 -10.92
C CYS A 701 -9.09 -16.75 -12.30
N GLN A 702 -7.87 -16.20 -12.33
CA GLN A 702 -7.10 -15.96 -13.54
C GLN A 702 -5.77 -16.73 -13.54
N LEU A 703 -5.67 -17.77 -12.71
CA LEU A 703 -4.47 -18.59 -12.57
C LEU A 703 -4.19 -19.35 -13.86
N LYS A 704 -2.95 -19.29 -14.35
CA LYS A 704 -2.47 -19.98 -15.56
C LYS A 704 -1.64 -21.22 -15.24
N LYS A 705 -0.90 -21.22 -14.14
CA LYS A 705 -0.06 -22.35 -13.74
C LYS A 705 -0.29 -22.69 -12.28
N LEU A 706 -0.53 -23.97 -12.01
CA LEU A 706 -0.59 -24.52 -10.66
C LEU A 706 0.38 -25.70 -10.58
N ARG A 707 1.32 -25.65 -9.64
CA ARG A 707 2.25 -26.74 -9.37
C ARG A 707 2.05 -27.24 -7.95
N CYS A 708 1.77 -28.52 -7.80
CA CYS A 708 1.69 -29.21 -6.52
C CYS A 708 2.55 -30.47 -6.59
N ARG A 709 3.83 -30.34 -6.95
CA ARG A 709 4.73 -31.50 -7.06
C ARG A 709 5.12 -32.00 -5.68
N SER A 710 5.44 -33.28 -5.56
CA SER A 710 6.20 -33.79 -4.42
C SER A 710 7.67 -34.05 -4.80
N ALA A 711 8.57 -34.11 -3.81
CA ALA A 711 9.96 -33.77 -4.07
C ALA A 711 10.68 -34.71 -5.05
N GLU A 712 11.49 -34.09 -5.92
CA GLU A 712 12.70 -34.60 -6.57
C GLU A 712 13.92 -33.90 -5.92
N LEU A 713 14.57 -34.51 -4.93
CA LEU A 713 15.87 -34.06 -4.40
C LEU A 713 16.96 -34.82 -5.13
N SER A 714 17.52 -34.15 -6.13
CA SER A 714 18.93 -34.35 -6.46
C SER A 714 19.77 -33.54 -5.46
N ASN A 715 20.62 -34.23 -4.71
CA ASN A 715 21.89 -33.73 -4.15
C ASN A 715 21.87 -32.45 -3.28
N LEU A 716 21.12 -32.38 -2.17
CA LEU A 716 21.46 -31.43 -1.10
C LEU A 716 21.31 -32.03 0.30
N VAL A 717 22.46 -32.16 0.97
CA VAL A 717 22.58 -32.42 2.40
C VAL A 717 22.26 -31.12 3.13
N LEU A 718 21.15 -31.06 3.86
CA LEU A 718 20.91 -30.02 4.86
C LEU A 718 20.68 -30.66 6.23
N PRO A 719 21.33 -30.18 7.30
CA PRO A 719 21.12 -30.67 8.64
C PRO A 719 19.85 -30.04 9.23
N PHE A 720 19.27 -30.71 10.23
CA PHE A 720 18.16 -30.29 11.08
C PHE A 720 16.72 -30.49 10.56
N ASN A 721 16.08 -31.55 11.05
CA ASN A 721 14.64 -31.66 11.40
C ASN A 721 13.59 -31.14 10.39
N PHE A 722 13.83 -31.21 9.08
CA PHE A 722 12.79 -31.02 8.08
C PHE A 722 11.95 -32.31 7.96
N ARG A 723 10.68 -32.26 8.41
CA ARG A 723 9.69 -33.30 8.12
C ARG A 723 9.52 -33.34 6.59
N LEU A 724 9.85 -34.48 5.97
CA LEU A 724 9.63 -34.73 4.54
C LEU A 724 8.13 -34.54 4.24
N SER A 725 7.77 -33.44 3.58
CA SER A 725 6.39 -33.07 3.27
C SER A 725 6.10 -33.41 1.81
N PHE A 726 5.11 -34.27 1.57
CA PHE A 726 4.61 -34.63 0.24
C PHE A 726 3.22 -34.00 0.10
N CYS A 727 2.85 -33.49 -1.08
CA CYS A 727 1.53 -32.89 -1.30
C CYS A 727 0.39 -33.85 -0.98
N GLY A 728 0.64 -35.16 -1.00
CA GLY A 728 -0.28 -36.17 -0.48
C GLY A 728 -1.56 -36.27 -1.32
N ILE A 729 -1.51 -35.82 -2.58
CA ILE A 729 -2.67 -35.77 -3.46
C ILE A 729 -2.94 -37.18 -3.99
N THR A 730 -4.15 -37.68 -3.75
CA THR A 730 -4.60 -38.97 -4.22
C THR A 730 -5.60 -38.83 -5.38
N GLU A 731 -6.22 -39.95 -5.75
CA GLU A 731 -7.37 -39.99 -6.64
C GLU A 731 -8.49 -39.01 -6.22
N THR A 732 -8.76 -38.90 -4.93
CA THR A 732 -9.84 -38.03 -4.42
C THR A 732 -9.55 -36.56 -4.71
N GLY A 733 -8.33 -36.09 -4.42
CA GLY A 733 -7.88 -34.74 -4.75
C GLY A 733 -7.89 -34.47 -6.24
N CYS A 734 -7.51 -35.44 -7.07
CA CYS A 734 -7.62 -35.34 -8.53
C CYS A 734 -9.08 -35.19 -8.99
N GLY A 735 -10.03 -35.86 -8.32
CA GLY A 735 -11.45 -35.71 -8.56
C GLY A 735 -11.97 -34.29 -8.28
N PHE A 736 -11.52 -33.67 -7.18
CA PHE A 736 -11.84 -32.27 -6.87
C PHE A 736 -11.28 -31.31 -7.91
N LEU A 737 -10.00 -31.46 -8.27
CA LEU A 737 -9.34 -30.66 -9.32
C LEU A 737 -10.08 -30.77 -10.65
N GLY A 738 -10.42 -32.00 -11.07
CA GLY A 738 -11.16 -32.22 -12.31
C GLY A 738 -12.52 -31.53 -12.34
N ARG A 739 -13.24 -31.48 -11.20
CA ARG A 739 -14.52 -30.78 -11.09
C ARG A 739 -14.35 -29.26 -11.15
N ALA A 740 -13.34 -28.71 -10.47
CA ALA A 740 -13.05 -27.28 -10.50
C ALA A 740 -12.68 -26.81 -11.91
N LEU A 741 -11.81 -27.56 -12.60
CA LEU A 741 -11.38 -27.25 -13.97
C LEU A 741 -12.53 -27.28 -14.98
N ARG A 742 -13.49 -28.21 -14.83
CA ARG A 742 -14.70 -28.22 -15.67
C ARG A 742 -15.61 -27.03 -15.40
N SER A 743 -15.61 -26.52 -14.17
CA SER A 743 -16.44 -25.37 -13.76
C SER A 743 -15.85 -24.05 -14.27
N ASN A 744 -14.53 -23.95 -14.36
CA ASN A 744 -13.81 -22.79 -14.90
C ASN A 744 -12.68 -23.21 -15.87
N PRO A 745 -13.00 -23.52 -17.14
CA PRO A 745 -12.05 -24.13 -18.08
C PRO A 745 -11.14 -23.14 -18.81
N THR A 746 -11.22 -21.83 -18.55
CA THR A 746 -10.71 -20.82 -19.50
C THR A 746 -9.30 -20.29 -19.24
N HIS A 747 -8.72 -20.54 -18.06
CA HIS A 747 -7.52 -19.81 -17.64
C HIS A 747 -6.30 -20.70 -17.34
N LEU A 748 -6.49 -21.90 -16.77
CA LEU A 748 -5.38 -22.76 -16.39
C LEU A 748 -4.77 -23.44 -17.62
N MET A 749 -3.48 -23.20 -17.83
CA MET A 749 -2.67 -23.71 -18.94
C MET A 749 -1.73 -24.84 -18.51
N GLU A 750 -1.27 -24.84 -17.26
CA GLU A 750 -0.34 -25.84 -16.73
C GLU A 750 -0.81 -26.31 -15.36
N LEU A 751 -0.98 -27.63 -15.22
CA LEU A 751 -1.22 -28.30 -13.95
C LEU A 751 -0.13 -29.36 -13.75
N ASP A 752 0.75 -29.14 -12.79
CA ASP A 752 1.82 -30.09 -12.48
C ASP A 752 1.53 -30.80 -11.16
N LEU A 753 1.17 -32.09 -11.26
CA LEU A 753 0.93 -32.99 -10.13
C LEU A 753 2.00 -34.07 -10.02
N SER A 754 3.15 -33.89 -10.68
CA SER A 754 4.22 -34.90 -10.71
C SER A 754 4.61 -35.34 -9.30
N TYR A 755 4.95 -36.62 -9.15
CA TYR A 755 5.31 -37.26 -7.87
C TYR A 755 4.18 -37.32 -6.81
N ASN A 756 2.91 -37.19 -7.20
CA ASN A 756 1.76 -37.55 -6.36
C ASN A 756 1.21 -38.95 -6.71
N HIS A 757 0.12 -39.36 -6.07
CA HIS A 757 -0.51 -40.67 -6.24
C HIS A 757 -1.93 -40.56 -6.81
N PRO A 758 -2.11 -40.06 -8.05
CA PRO A 758 -3.42 -39.78 -8.63
C PRO A 758 -4.32 -41.03 -8.80
N GLY A 759 -3.77 -42.25 -8.70
CA GLY A 759 -4.53 -43.49 -8.94
C GLY A 759 -5.01 -43.62 -10.39
N GLN A 760 -5.58 -44.77 -10.76
CA GLN A 760 -6.04 -45.00 -12.14
C GLN A 760 -7.21 -44.08 -12.52
N LEU A 761 -8.22 -43.99 -11.64
CA LEU A 761 -9.41 -43.18 -11.90
C LEU A 761 -9.09 -41.68 -11.90
N GLY A 762 -8.18 -41.21 -11.04
CA GLY A 762 -7.75 -39.81 -11.06
C GLY A 762 -6.98 -39.47 -12.33
N MET A 763 -6.17 -40.41 -12.84
CA MET A 763 -5.50 -40.26 -14.15
C MET A 763 -6.49 -40.16 -15.30
N GLU A 764 -7.50 -41.04 -15.34
CA GLU A 764 -8.60 -41.02 -16.33
C GLU A 764 -9.39 -39.70 -16.27
N LEU A 765 -9.76 -39.25 -15.06
CA LEU A 765 -10.48 -38.00 -14.85
C LEU A 765 -9.67 -36.80 -15.35
N LEU A 766 -8.39 -36.70 -14.98
CA LEU A 766 -7.53 -35.61 -15.43
C LEU A 766 -7.27 -35.65 -16.94
N SER A 767 -7.18 -36.83 -17.55
CA SER A 767 -7.02 -36.98 -19.01
C SER A 767 -8.30 -36.52 -19.73
N SER A 768 -9.48 -36.90 -19.23
CA SER A 768 -10.74 -36.41 -19.77
C SER A 768 -10.87 -34.89 -19.70
N VAL A 769 -10.34 -34.26 -18.65
CA VAL A 769 -10.35 -32.80 -18.51
C VAL A 769 -9.39 -32.15 -19.51
N GLN A 770 -8.20 -32.71 -19.68
CA GLN A 770 -7.22 -32.24 -20.65
C GLN A 770 -7.73 -32.32 -22.10
N GLU A 771 -8.46 -33.38 -22.46
CA GLU A 771 -9.10 -33.50 -23.78
C GLU A 771 -10.17 -32.44 -24.02
N ASN A 772 -10.87 -32.02 -22.97
CA ASN A 772 -11.92 -30.99 -23.05
C ASN A 772 -11.37 -29.55 -22.98
N ILE A 773 -10.14 -29.36 -22.49
CA ILE A 773 -9.48 -28.05 -22.34
C ILE A 773 -8.20 -28.05 -23.18
N GLU A 774 -8.33 -27.70 -24.46
CA GLU A 774 -7.27 -27.84 -25.48
C GLU A 774 -5.93 -27.17 -25.12
N HIS A 775 -5.94 -26.15 -24.27
CA HIS A 775 -4.74 -25.39 -23.87
C HIS A 775 -4.13 -25.84 -22.53
N LEU A 776 -4.72 -26.82 -21.84
CA LEU A 776 -4.23 -27.32 -20.56
C LEU A 776 -3.20 -28.44 -20.77
N THR A 777 -2.04 -28.31 -20.12
CA THR A 777 -1.04 -29.37 -20.01
C THR A 777 -1.04 -29.92 -18.59
N VAL A 778 -1.23 -31.24 -18.44
CA VAL A 778 -1.20 -31.90 -17.13
C VAL A 778 0.02 -32.82 -17.03
N SER A 779 0.97 -32.49 -16.15
CA SER A 779 2.13 -33.33 -15.85
C SER A 779 1.79 -34.29 -14.71
N LYS A 780 1.94 -35.61 -14.96
CA LYS A 780 1.46 -36.69 -14.08
C LYS A 780 2.52 -37.75 -13.77
N VAL A 781 3.80 -37.41 -13.87
CA VAL A 781 4.88 -38.42 -13.91
C VAL A 781 5.13 -39.03 -12.51
N ILE A 782 5.06 -40.36 -12.40
CA ILE A 782 5.51 -41.15 -11.24
C ILE A 782 6.93 -41.66 -11.54
N LEU A 783 7.94 -40.83 -11.30
CA LEU A 783 9.32 -41.06 -11.76
C LEU A 783 10.14 -42.06 -10.92
N TYR A 784 9.60 -42.59 -9.82
CA TYR A 784 10.34 -43.48 -8.90
C TYR A 784 10.00 -44.96 -8.99
N ALA A 785 9.03 -45.37 -9.81
CA ALA A 785 8.72 -46.78 -9.97
C ALA A 785 10.00 -47.55 -10.38
N CYS A 786 10.38 -48.57 -9.62
CA CYS A 786 11.52 -49.42 -9.95
C CYS A 786 11.06 -50.81 -10.35
N LYS A 787 11.71 -51.37 -11.39
CA LYS A 787 11.48 -52.76 -11.82
C LYS A 787 12.39 -53.66 -11.00
N LEU A 788 11.78 -54.47 -10.14
CA LEU A 788 12.48 -55.41 -9.26
C LEU A 788 12.26 -56.85 -9.72
N THR A 789 13.30 -57.67 -9.55
CA THR A 789 13.29 -59.10 -9.86
C THR A 789 13.91 -59.87 -8.69
N MET A 790 13.27 -60.94 -8.21
CA MET A 790 13.80 -61.75 -7.11
C MET A 790 14.98 -62.63 -7.59
N GLU A 791 16.11 -62.61 -6.88
CA GLU A 791 17.32 -63.35 -7.27
C GLU A 791 17.31 -64.78 -6.71
N VAL A 792 16.97 -65.75 -7.57
CA VAL A 792 16.84 -67.18 -7.23
C VAL A 792 18.11 -67.76 -6.61
N ASN A 793 19.30 -67.26 -6.96
CA ASN A 793 20.57 -67.73 -6.38
C ASN A 793 20.78 -67.28 -4.93
N SER A 794 20.09 -66.23 -4.49
CA SER A 794 20.08 -65.78 -3.09
C SER A 794 19.00 -66.46 -2.25
N ALA A 795 17.95 -66.95 -2.92
CA ALA A 795 16.75 -67.46 -2.27
C ALA A 795 16.97 -68.74 -1.45
N HIS A 796 16.35 -68.81 -0.28
CA HIS A 796 16.29 -70.07 0.46
C HIS A 796 15.67 -71.22 -0.35
N SER A 797 16.17 -72.45 -0.21
CA SER A 797 15.77 -73.60 -1.04
C SER A 797 14.28 -73.94 -0.94
N HIS A 798 13.60 -73.62 0.16
CA HIS A 798 12.15 -73.79 0.31
C HIS A 798 11.30 -72.64 -0.30
N LEU A 799 11.87 -71.73 -1.09
CA LEU A 799 11.09 -70.74 -1.85
C LEU A 799 10.99 -71.21 -3.31
N SER A 800 9.79 -71.19 -3.89
CA SER A 800 9.58 -71.35 -5.33
C SER A 800 9.22 -70.00 -5.95
N PHE A 801 9.50 -69.82 -7.25
CA PHE A 801 9.29 -68.56 -7.97
C PHE A 801 8.43 -68.76 -9.22
N SER A 802 7.68 -67.73 -9.61
CA SER A 802 7.02 -67.64 -10.92
C SER A 802 8.04 -67.52 -12.06
N GLU A 803 7.62 -67.77 -13.30
CA GLU A 803 8.51 -67.69 -14.47
C GLU A 803 9.17 -66.31 -14.65
N ASP A 804 8.48 -65.24 -14.24
CA ASP A 804 8.98 -63.87 -14.28
C ASP A 804 9.75 -63.44 -13.02
N ASN A 805 9.94 -64.33 -12.04
CA ASN A 805 10.57 -64.08 -10.75
C ASN A 805 9.97 -62.89 -9.97
N LYS A 806 8.69 -62.58 -10.18
CA LYS A 806 7.97 -61.53 -9.43
C LYS A 806 7.15 -62.05 -8.25
N THR A 807 6.81 -63.33 -8.26
CA THR A 807 6.08 -63.99 -7.19
C THR A 807 6.94 -65.08 -6.57
N MET A 808 7.03 -65.08 -5.24
CA MET A 808 7.62 -66.18 -4.48
C MET A 808 6.57 -66.88 -3.62
N THR A 809 6.70 -68.19 -3.45
CA THR A 809 5.83 -69.01 -2.59
C THR A 809 6.67 -69.88 -1.66
N ARG A 810 6.28 -69.97 -0.39
CA ARG A 810 6.96 -70.82 0.60
C ARG A 810 6.48 -72.27 0.50
N MET A 811 7.37 -73.15 0.05
CA MET A 811 7.12 -74.58 -0.15
C MET A 811 7.48 -75.41 1.10
N GLU A 812 6.86 -76.58 1.23
CA GLU A 812 7.19 -77.54 2.28
C GLU A 812 8.54 -78.23 2.03
N THR A 813 8.84 -78.55 0.77
CA THR A 813 10.05 -79.24 0.35
C THR A 813 11.05 -78.28 -0.30
N ALA A 814 12.34 -78.57 -0.12
CA ALA A 814 13.42 -77.88 -0.81
C ALA A 814 13.29 -78.04 -2.33
N GLN A 815 13.42 -76.93 -3.04
CA GLN A 815 13.46 -76.84 -4.49
C GLN A 815 14.86 -77.23 -5.00
N PRO A 816 14.98 -77.82 -6.20
CA PRO A 816 16.22 -78.38 -6.74
C PRO A 816 17.16 -77.30 -7.28
N TYR A 817 17.50 -76.29 -6.47
CA TYR A 817 18.42 -75.23 -6.86
C TYR A 817 19.89 -75.62 -6.65
N PRO A 818 20.81 -75.20 -7.53
CA PRO A 818 22.24 -75.34 -7.31
C PRO A 818 22.70 -74.65 -6.03
N ASP A 819 23.72 -75.20 -5.37
CA ASP A 819 24.35 -74.54 -4.23
C ASP A 819 25.01 -73.23 -4.70
N SER A 820 24.87 -72.18 -3.87
CA SER A 820 25.33 -70.84 -4.16
C SER A 820 25.88 -70.20 -2.88
N PRO A 821 27.00 -69.48 -2.93
CA PRO A 821 27.53 -68.77 -1.76
C PRO A 821 26.57 -67.67 -1.28
N GLU A 822 25.74 -67.12 -2.17
CA GLU A 822 24.76 -66.08 -1.86
C GLU A 822 23.44 -66.61 -1.26
N ARG A 823 23.28 -67.94 -1.16
CA ARG A 823 22.02 -68.56 -0.76
C ARG A 823 21.79 -68.49 0.74
N PHE A 824 20.63 -67.97 1.15
CA PHE A 824 20.16 -68.08 2.54
C PHE A 824 19.85 -69.53 2.90
N THR A 825 20.38 -70.04 4.02
CA THR A 825 20.20 -71.45 4.43
C THR A 825 19.19 -71.66 5.55
N ASP A 826 18.94 -70.64 6.38
CA ASP A 826 18.26 -70.84 7.66
C ASP A 826 16.81 -70.30 7.66
N TRP A 827 16.56 -69.22 6.91
CA TRP A 827 15.27 -68.53 6.87
C TRP A 827 14.79 -68.35 5.43
N GLY A 828 13.47 -68.45 5.22
CA GLY A 828 12.81 -68.26 3.93
C GLY A 828 12.89 -66.85 3.37
N GLN A 829 14.09 -66.44 2.95
CA GLN A 829 14.40 -65.09 2.51
C GLN A 829 15.00 -65.10 1.10
N VAL A 830 14.83 -63.98 0.42
CA VAL A 830 15.41 -63.70 -0.90
C VAL A 830 15.75 -62.22 -0.98
N LEU A 831 16.81 -61.87 -1.71
CA LEU A 831 17.06 -60.50 -2.15
C LEU A 831 16.70 -60.34 -3.64
N CYS A 832 16.35 -59.13 -4.03
CA CYS A 832 16.27 -58.75 -5.43
C CYS A 832 17.66 -58.66 -6.07
N LYS A 833 17.69 -58.75 -7.40
CA LYS A 833 18.91 -58.63 -8.20
C LYS A 833 19.41 -57.19 -8.27
N GLU A 834 18.48 -56.24 -8.31
CA GLU A 834 18.75 -54.82 -8.50
C GLU A 834 19.19 -54.18 -7.18
N GLY A 835 20.43 -53.66 -7.15
CA GLY A 835 20.92 -52.83 -6.05
C GLY A 835 20.47 -51.38 -6.26
N LEU A 836 19.78 -50.82 -5.28
CA LEU A 836 19.20 -49.49 -5.34
C LEU A 836 20.13 -48.46 -4.66
N SER A 837 20.50 -47.43 -5.43
CA SER A 837 21.32 -46.30 -4.98
C SER A 837 20.72 -44.95 -5.37
N ALA A 838 19.41 -44.92 -5.64
CA ALA A 838 18.65 -43.76 -6.05
C ALA A 838 17.28 -43.77 -5.37
N ARG A 839 16.44 -42.80 -5.70
CA ARG A 839 15.04 -42.77 -5.24
C ARG A 839 14.23 -43.83 -5.95
N CYS A 840 13.57 -44.69 -5.18
CA CYS A 840 12.86 -45.84 -5.71
C CYS A 840 11.57 -46.07 -4.93
N TYR A 841 10.52 -46.44 -5.65
CA TYR A 841 9.24 -46.84 -5.12
C TYR A 841 8.84 -48.19 -5.71
N TRP A 842 8.41 -49.10 -4.85
CA TRP A 842 7.83 -50.38 -5.27
C TRP A 842 6.73 -50.81 -4.29
N GLU A 843 5.84 -51.64 -4.78
CA GLU A 843 4.74 -52.18 -4.00
C GLU A 843 4.80 -53.70 -3.97
N VAL A 844 4.44 -54.26 -2.81
CA VAL A 844 4.33 -55.70 -2.62
C VAL A 844 3.00 -56.06 -2.00
N GLU A 845 2.43 -57.17 -2.45
CA GLU A 845 1.22 -57.78 -1.92
C GLU A 845 1.53 -59.22 -1.51
N TRP A 846 0.94 -59.71 -0.42
CA TRP A 846 1.21 -61.05 0.08
C TRP A 846 -0.01 -61.75 0.68
N THR A 847 0.11 -63.06 0.81
CA THR A 847 -0.84 -63.95 1.50
C THR A 847 -0.20 -64.57 2.74
N GLY A 848 -1.03 -65.03 3.69
CA GLY A 848 -0.55 -65.66 4.92
C GLY A 848 -0.07 -64.69 6.00
N GLU A 849 0.71 -65.21 6.95
CA GLU A 849 1.21 -64.52 8.15
C GLU A 849 2.73 -64.67 8.26
N TRP A 850 3.39 -63.81 9.05
CA TRP A 850 4.86 -63.75 9.19
C TRP A 850 5.60 -63.38 7.90
N THR A 851 5.22 -62.24 7.33
CA THR A 851 5.90 -61.66 6.16
C THR A 851 6.89 -60.58 6.60
N GLY A 852 8.08 -60.57 6.02
CA GLY A 852 9.07 -59.50 6.19
C GLY A 852 9.36 -58.81 4.86
N ILE A 853 9.35 -57.48 4.87
CA ILE A 853 9.63 -56.62 3.72
C ILE A 853 10.74 -55.67 4.15
N GLY A 854 11.77 -55.50 3.36
CA GLY A 854 12.90 -54.67 3.78
C GLY A 854 13.91 -54.44 2.68
N VAL A 855 15.04 -53.88 3.08
CA VAL A 855 16.24 -53.75 2.23
C VAL A 855 17.47 -54.20 3.03
N ALA A 856 18.47 -54.71 2.33
CA ALA A 856 19.73 -55.13 2.92
C ALA A 856 20.92 -54.74 2.07
N TYR A 857 22.06 -54.52 2.70
CA TYR A 857 23.34 -54.48 2.02
C TYR A 857 23.69 -55.84 1.41
N LYS A 858 24.52 -55.82 0.36
CA LYS A 858 24.89 -57.05 -0.34
C LYS A 858 25.64 -58.02 0.57
N GLY A 859 26.44 -57.47 1.50
CA GLY A 859 27.24 -58.22 2.47
C GLY A 859 26.47 -58.85 3.62
N ILE A 860 25.13 -58.79 3.65
CA ILE A 860 24.34 -59.48 4.69
C ILE A 860 24.70 -60.97 4.77
N SER A 861 24.91 -61.46 5.99
CA SER A 861 25.31 -62.85 6.19
C SER A 861 24.24 -63.82 5.68
N ARG A 862 24.66 -64.81 4.89
CA ARG A 862 23.76 -65.82 4.29
C ARG A 862 23.63 -67.11 5.11
N LYS A 863 24.70 -67.48 5.82
CA LYS A 863 24.89 -68.80 6.48
C LYS A 863 25.26 -68.68 7.97
N ALA A 864 24.99 -67.55 8.62
CA ALA A 864 25.29 -67.36 10.05
C ALA A 864 24.32 -68.13 10.95
N LYS A 865 24.85 -68.73 12.03
CA LYS A 865 24.05 -69.41 13.06
C LYS A 865 23.14 -68.42 13.79
N GLY A 866 21.85 -68.73 13.89
CA GLY A 866 20.88 -67.96 14.68
C GLY A 866 20.07 -66.96 13.84
N ASN A 867 19.88 -65.74 14.35
CA ASN A 867 19.08 -64.71 13.69
C ASN A 867 19.91 -63.67 12.91
N ASP A 868 21.22 -63.86 12.78
CA ASP A 868 22.13 -62.85 12.20
C ASP A 868 21.95 -62.70 10.69
N SER A 869 21.45 -63.73 10.01
CA SER A 869 21.12 -63.70 8.57
C SER A 869 19.72 -63.14 8.28
N VAL A 870 18.95 -62.78 9.31
CA VAL A 870 17.56 -62.35 9.19
C VAL A 870 17.44 -60.86 8.88
N LEU A 871 16.61 -60.52 7.90
CA LEU A 871 16.24 -59.14 7.56
C LEU A 871 15.70 -58.40 8.79
N GLY A 872 16.33 -57.26 9.11
CA GLY A 872 16.06 -56.39 10.25
C GLY A 872 16.72 -56.80 11.58
N TYR A 873 17.41 -57.96 11.64
CA TYR A 873 18.04 -58.50 12.88
C TYR A 873 19.57 -58.38 12.85
N ASN A 874 20.08 -57.47 12.04
CA ASN A 874 21.50 -57.12 11.96
C ASN A 874 21.60 -55.63 11.61
N ASP A 875 22.81 -55.10 11.64
CA ASP A 875 23.13 -53.73 11.24
C ASP A 875 23.24 -53.56 9.71
N GLN A 876 23.07 -54.64 8.93
CA GLN A 876 23.14 -54.68 7.47
C GLN A 876 21.77 -54.62 6.79
N SER A 877 20.66 -54.54 7.53
CA SER A 877 19.31 -54.59 6.95
C SER A 877 18.24 -53.92 7.81
N TRP A 878 17.21 -53.40 7.13
CA TRP A 878 16.04 -52.75 7.71
C TRP A 878 14.79 -53.47 7.23
N SER A 879 13.86 -53.79 8.13
CA SER A 879 12.67 -54.56 7.75
C SER A 879 11.41 -54.15 8.50
N LEU A 880 10.30 -54.07 7.76
CA LEU A 880 8.94 -54.06 8.27
C LEU A 880 8.38 -55.49 8.25
N ARG A 881 7.81 -55.93 9.37
CA ARG A 881 7.22 -57.26 9.52
C ARG A 881 5.73 -57.20 9.78
N TYR A 882 5.01 -58.11 9.15
CA TYR A 882 3.59 -58.30 9.33
C TYR A 882 3.29 -59.61 10.08
N HIS A 883 2.56 -59.51 11.19
CA HIS A 883 2.06 -60.66 11.95
C HIS A 883 0.76 -60.33 12.71
N GLN A 884 -0.26 -61.18 12.58
CA GLN A 884 -1.56 -61.05 13.26
C GLN A 884 -2.20 -59.67 13.07
N GLY A 885 -2.20 -59.17 11.83
CA GLY A 885 -2.78 -57.85 11.50
C GLY A 885 -1.95 -56.66 12.00
N LYS A 886 -0.74 -56.87 12.51
CA LYS A 886 0.13 -55.81 13.01
C LYS A 886 1.40 -55.72 12.21
N TYR A 887 1.80 -54.50 11.92
CA TYR A 887 3.10 -54.17 11.38
C TYR A 887 4.08 -53.87 12.53
N ASN A 888 5.36 -54.17 12.33
CA ASN A 888 6.44 -53.91 13.29
C ASN A 888 7.72 -53.58 12.52
N ALA A 889 8.37 -52.46 12.84
CA ALA A 889 9.64 -52.08 12.23
C ALA A 889 10.84 -52.60 13.05
N TRP A 890 11.83 -53.19 12.36
CA TRP A 890 13.01 -53.86 12.93
C TRP A 890 14.32 -53.38 12.29
N TYR A 891 15.31 -53.09 13.13
CA TYR A 891 16.71 -52.82 12.79
C TYR A 891 17.62 -53.29 13.93
N ASN A 892 18.77 -53.89 13.61
CA ASN A 892 19.85 -54.25 14.54
C ASN A 892 19.42 -54.91 15.87
N LYS A 893 18.55 -55.94 15.79
CA LYS A 893 18.11 -56.77 16.95
C LYS A 893 17.48 -56.00 18.12
N ASN A 894 16.92 -54.82 17.88
CA ASN A 894 16.36 -54.02 18.98
C ASN A 894 15.24 -54.79 19.73
N ASP A 895 15.30 -54.86 21.06
CA ASP A 895 14.44 -55.69 21.91
C ASP A 895 12.98 -55.19 22.00
N ALA A 896 12.68 -53.99 21.49
CA ALA A 896 11.35 -53.42 21.41
C ALA A 896 11.04 -52.99 19.97
N ALA A 897 10.26 -53.80 19.25
CA ALA A 897 9.76 -53.43 17.93
C ALA A 897 8.99 -52.11 17.98
N ILE A 898 9.20 -51.23 17.00
CA ILE A 898 8.45 -49.98 16.92
C ILE A 898 7.02 -50.33 16.50
N SER A 899 6.07 -50.18 17.43
CA SER A 899 4.66 -50.38 17.18
C SER A 899 4.18 -49.31 16.19
N VAL A 900 3.65 -49.75 15.07
CA VAL A 900 3.05 -48.88 14.05
C VAL A 900 1.51 -49.01 14.09
N PRO A 901 0.75 -48.09 13.48
CA PRO A 901 -0.72 -48.12 13.49
C PRO A 901 -1.28 -49.46 13.00
N HIS A 902 -2.38 -49.92 13.62
CA HIS A 902 -3.05 -51.15 13.19
C HIS A 902 -3.70 -50.95 11.82
N PHE A 903 -3.22 -51.68 10.83
CA PHE A 903 -3.73 -51.62 9.47
C PHE A 903 -3.78 -53.02 8.90
N ASN A 904 -4.96 -53.45 8.43
CA ASN A 904 -5.19 -54.86 8.08
C ASN A 904 -4.99 -55.17 6.59
N SER A 905 -4.50 -54.20 5.79
CA SER A 905 -4.12 -54.44 4.40
C SER A 905 -2.87 -55.32 4.34
N LYS A 906 -2.82 -56.23 3.36
CA LYS A 906 -1.67 -57.07 3.02
C LYS A 906 -0.96 -56.59 1.76
N ARG A 907 -0.95 -55.27 1.55
CA ARG A 907 -0.22 -54.56 0.51
C ARG A 907 0.55 -53.39 1.11
N THR A 908 1.82 -53.25 0.76
CA THR A 908 2.70 -52.20 1.28
C THR A 908 3.50 -51.57 0.15
N GLY A 909 3.51 -50.24 0.11
CA GLY A 909 4.41 -49.44 -0.69
C GLY A 909 5.68 -49.14 0.09
N VAL A 910 6.83 -49.24 -0.57
CA VAL A 910 8.14 -48.94 0.00
C VAL A 910 8.77 -47.83 -0.82
N PHE A 911 9.15 -46.76 -0.14
CA PHE A 911 9.86 -45.63 -0.74
C PHE A 911 11.27 -45.55 -0.13
N LEU A 912 12.27 -45.64 -1.00
CA LEU A 912 13.68 -45.45 -0.65
C LEU A 912 14.13 -44.10 -1.21
N ASP A 913 14.70 -43.25 -0.37
CA ASP A 913 15.57 -42.15 -0.79
C ASP A 913 16.98 -42.44 -0.29
N TRP A 914 17.77 -43.09 -1.15
CA TRP A 914 19.13 -43.52 -0.80
C TRP A 914 20.03 -42.32 -0.45
N SER A 915 19.92 -41.21 -1.20
CA SER A 915 20.70 -39.99 -0.99
C SER A 915 20.34 -39.25 0.30
N ALA A 916 19.04 -39.18 0.65
CA ALA A 916 18.59 -38.55 1.89
C ALA A 916 18.70 -39.49 3.10
N GLY A 917 19.00 -40.78 2.88
CA GLY A 917 19.12 -41.73 3.95
C GLY A 917 17.79 -42.13 4.58
N THR A 918 16.72 -42.23 3.78
CA THR A 918 15.39 -42.57 4.30
C THR A 918 14.78 -43.79 3.62
N LEU A 919 14.10 -44.63 4.41
CA LEU A 919 13.34 -45.78 3.96
C LEU A 919 11.95 -45.76 4.62
N SER A 920 10.93 -45.41 3.84
CA SER A 920 9.55 -45.24 4.28
C SER A 920 8.68 -46.41 3.81
N PHE A 921 7.75 -46.81 4.67
CA PHE A 921 6.76 -47.85 4.39
C PHE A 921 5.35 -47.26 4.52
N TYR A 922 4.48 -47.66 3.61
CA TYR A 922 3.10 -47.22 3.54
C TYR A 922 2.17 -48.41 3.37
N ALA A 923 1.08 -48.46 4.13
CA ALA A 923 0.01 -49.40 3.85
C ALA A 923 -0.84 -48.88 2.70
N ILE A 924 -1.21 -49.77 1.78
CA ILE A 924 -1.99 -49.42 0.60
C ILE A 924 -3.35 -50.09 0.73
N SER A 925 -4.41 -49.30 0.68
CA SER A 925 -5.79 -49.78 0.52
C SER A 925 -6.39 -49.15 -0.74
N SER A 926 -7.51 -49.69 -1.22
CA SER A 926 -8.04 -49.50 -2.58
C SER A 926 -7.84 -48.11 -3.17
N ASN A 927 -7.97 -47.02 -2.39
CA ASN A 927 -7.72 -45.65 -2.85
C ASN A 927 -6.91 -44.78 -1.85
N THR A 928 -6.20 -45.35 -0.86
CA THR A 928 -5.46 -44.55 0.15
C THR A 928 -4.09 -45.14 0.49
N MET A 929 -3.10 -44.26 0.64
CA MET A 929 -1.75 -44.60 1.10
C MET A 929 -1.56 -44.05 2.52
N THR A 930 -1.41 -44.93 3.50
CA THR A 930 -1.22 -44.56 4.90
C THR A 930 0.22 -44.79 5.33
N HIS A 931 0.92 -43.76 5.78
CA HIS A 931 2.28 -43.89 6.31
C HIS A 931 2.31 -44.85 7.51
N LEU A 932 3.21 -45.83 7.49
CA LEU A 932 3.42 -46.77 8.57
C LEU A 932 4.66 -46.41 9.39
N HIS A 933 5.81 -46.27 8.73
CA HIS A 933 7.09 -46.03 9.39
C HIS A 933 8.16 -45.50 8.43
N THR A 934 9.13 -44.74 8.96
CA THR A 934 10.33 -44.31 8.22
C THR A 934 11.58 -44.57 9.04
N PHE A 935 12.52 -45.35 8.49
CA PHE A 935 13.88 -45.43 8.99
C PHE A 935 14.71 -44.27 8.47
N HIS A 936 15.57 -43.72 9.33
CA HIS A 936 16.56 -42.70 8.98
C HIS A 936 17.95 -43.29 9.23
N THR A 937 18.77 -43.37 8.18
CA THR A 937 20.10 -44.01 8.21
C THR A 937 21.00 -43.45 7.10
N GLN A 938 22.31 -43.46 7.28
CA GLN A 938 23.23 -43.17 6.18
C GLN A 938 23.55 -44.46 5.44
N PHE A 939 23.08 -44.58 4.19
CA PHE A 939 23.41 -45.74 3.36
C PHE A 939 24.84 -45.63 2.83
N SER A 940 25.68 -46.62 3.11
CA SER A 940 27.10 -46.64 2.72
C SER A 940 27.34 -47.30 1.35
N GLU A 941 26.43 -48.16 0.92
CA GLU A 941 26.48 -48.86 -0.36
C GLU A 941 25.06 -49.11 -0.90
N PRO A 942 24.88 -49.53 -2.17
CA PRO A 942 23.56 -49.85 -2.72
C PRO A 942 22.83 -50.90 -1.86
N VAL A 943 21.54 -50.67 -1.62
CA VAL A 943 20.69 -51.58 -0.85
C VAL A 943 19.80 -52.41 -1.77
N TYR A 944 19.60 -53.67 -1.42
CA TYR A 944 18.86 -54.64 -2.21
C TYR A 944 17.54 -54.93 -1.50
N PRO A 945 16.38 -54.73 -2.17
CA PRO A 945 15.09 -55.13 -1.63
C PRO A 945 15.10 -56.61 -1.23
N GLY A 946 14.55 -56.90 -0.07
CA GLY A 946 14.58 -58.23 0.52
C GLY A 946 13.22 -58.61 1.09
N PHE A 947 12.86 -59.87 0.91
CA PHE A 947 11.57 -60.39 1.31
C PHE A 947 11.70 -61.69 2.09
N ARG A 948 10.76 -61.92 3.01
CA ARG A 948 10.73 -63.09 3.89
C ARG A 948 9.33 -63.66 4.01
N LEU A 949 9.22 -64.99 3.94
CA LEU A 949 7.99 -65.74 4.21
C LEU A 949 8.20 -66.75 5.34
N GLY A 950 7.35 -66.68 6.37
CA GLY A 950 7.46 -67.52 7.57
C GLY A 950 6.77 -68.88 7.46
N PHE A 951 5.61 -68.96 6.81
CA PHE A 951 4.77 -70.15 6.80
C PHE A 951 4.60 -70.78 5.41
N LYS A 952 4.36 -72.09 5.39
CA LYS A 952 4.02 -72.84 4.17
C LYS A 952 2.78 -72.22 3.49
N ASP A 953 2.76 -72.25 2.16
CA ASP A 953 1.66 -71.79 1.30
C ASP A 953 1.40 -70.27 1.36
N SER A 954 2.26 -69.51 2.05
CA SER A 954 2.30 -68.05 1.90
C SER A 954 3.01 -67.66 0.60
N SER A 955 2.51 -66.61 -0.03
CA SER A 955 3.07 -66.04 -1.26
C SER A 955 3.27 -64.54 -1.12
N LEU A 956 4.25 -64.00 -1.86
CA LEU A 956 4.46 -62.56 -2.00
C LEU A 956 4.69 -62.24 -3.47
N THR A 957 4.03 -61.20 -3.96
CA THR A 957 4.07 -60.73 -5.34
C THR A 957 4.51 -59.26 -5.38
N LEU A 958 5.48 -58.95 -6.24
CA LEU A 958 5.83 -57.59 -6.64
C LEU A 958 4.72 -57.05 -7.56
N CYS A 959 4.06 -55.98 -7.13
CA CYS A 959 2.93 -55.42 -7.88
C CYS A 959 3.42 -54.68 -9.14
N PRO A 960 2.73 -54.82 -10.29
CA PRO A 960 3.02 -53.99 -11.45
C PRO A 960 2.62 -52.54 -11.14
N LEU A 961 3.58 -51.63 -11.24
CA LEU A 961 3.32 -50.19 -11.32
C LEU A 961 3.10 -49.89 -12.80
N GLU A 962 1.85 -49.65 -13.21
CA GLU A 962 1.53 -49.33 -14.59
C GLU A 962 2.18 -47.99 -14.97
N TYR A 963 3.08 -48.04 -15.95
CA TYR A 963 3.58 -46.86 -16.62
C TYR A 963 2.61 -46.54 -17.77
N PRO A 964 2.04 -45.32 -17.86
CA PRO A 964 1.57 -44.81 -19.14
C PRO A 964 2.75 -44.58 -20.10
#